data_AF-A0A9Q1KTJ5-F1
#
_entry.id   AF-A0A9Q1KTJ5-F1
#
_cell.length_a   1.000
_cell.length_b   1.000
_cell.length_c   1.000
_cell.angle_alpha   90.00
_cell.angle_beta   90.00
_cell.angle_gamma   90.00
#
_symmetry.space_group_name_H-M   'P 1'
#
loop_
_entity.id
_entity.type
_entity.pdbx_description
1 polymer ?
#
loop_
_entity_poly.entity_id
_entity_poly.type
_entity_poly.pdbx_seq_one_letter_code
_entity_poly.pdbx_strand_id
1 'polypeptide(L)'
;MASLAAPRFLSPPSFFATTTTTTTPAVSLLPTPFRFHRPLLLSLSSKLKLKAKPDDAERGGNGAAVLWFKHDLRVDDHPGLVAASKHPMVVPIYVFDHRILSRFSDEMIELVLLAVEDLRRSLKERGSNLMIRFGQAENILLELVKEIKATNIFAEEEVEYDLCSLIDIVEEVLPADPVLGWKPKVTLWRTPFYDIKDLDSLPLFYGDLKKPQVSDISLLNTPQLPSYDIELNWGQLPLKDDVGKFLNSHSTREKENWYSIKDLSADAVFKKDHMKLAGSHGPVVGELSKSKLGGKGQNRDQMQRKRLKNSVFGASKGSIVAGGTKVVLNALAAYLRYLEGTARDDWQEVHRKLRETESRNGASFGALFGSALQLGIISRRRVYYEAVRYEKERNAGFLSPFGYSTASVAAAIDTVCALEWYWLLSYKRQLKKDEPYRNRLWRWNGHLIQYTVVGSDGPAVLLVHGFGAFHEHYRDNLCSIAEAGNRVWAVTLLGFGKSEKPNIIYTELMWAELLRDFIIEVMGQPAHLVGNSMGGYFVSIVGGLWPCLVESIVLMNSAGEVIPGYSSLLFSKEREISGAAWLGSRALLQYLRFSLGSLVKNCYPTRPERADDWLINEMLRAVSFDKNLYYSINLISYDPGSVGVLESVFSFNLSIPLNHLLSRMKDKVLIIQGMQDPIANSSSRLAMVREHCDGIVIKEIDAGHCPHDERPEIVNPIICEWIAGIEKKVHAESFNTSLGSHRT
;
A
#
# COMPACT_ATOMS: atom_id res chain seq x y z
N MET A 1 -5.74 64.11 1.41
CA MET A 1 -5.78 65.02 2.58
C MET A 1 -6.30 64.22 3.76
N ALA A 2 -5.51 64.19 4.85
CA ALA A 2 -5.79 63.90 6.27
C ALA A 2 -6.84 62.82 6.67
N SER A 3 -6.75 62.06 7.77
CA SER A 3 -5.78 61.67 8.81
C SER A 3 -6.64 61.16 9.99
N LEU A 4 -6.16 60.16 10.75
CA LEU A 4 -6.66 59.68 12.07
C LEU A 4 -7.97 58.84 12.02
N ALA A 5 -8.18 57.75 12.79
CA ALA A 5 -7.62 57.30 14.06
C ALA A 5 -7.79 55.76 14.27
N ALA A 6 -6.98 55.16 15.14
CA ALA A 6 -7.12 53.78 15.68
C ALA A 6 -8.05 53.70 16.91
N PRO A 7 -8.55 52.50 17.28
CA PRO A 7 -8.30 51.95 18.63
C PRO A 7 -8.08 50.42 18.62
N ARG A 8 -7.03 49.89 19.27
CA ARG A 8 -6.88 49.42 20.67
C ARG A 8 -7.68 48.15 21.06
N PHE A 9 -6.86 47.15 21.44
CA PHE A 9 -7.13 45.83 21.99
C PHE A 9 -8.03 45.82 23.25
N LEU A 10 -8.85 44.78 23.38
CA LEU A 10 -9.49 44.34 24.62
C LEU A 10 -9.23 42.85 24.84
N SER A 11 -8.74 42.56 26.05
CA SER A 11 -8.41 41.26 26.63
C SER A 11 -9.67 40.44 26.97
N PRO A 12 -9.60 39.09 27.04
CA PRO A 12 -10.71 38.26 27.50
C PRO A 12 -10.77 38.18 29.04
N PRO A 13 -11.97 37.97 29.63
CA PRO A 13 -12.15 37.93 31.07
C PRO A 13 -11.83 36.56 31.68
N SER A 14 -11.27 36.61 32.88
CA SER A 14 -11.03 35.53 33.83
C SER A 14 -12.32 35.10 34.52
N PHE A 15 -12.61 33.79 34.54
CA PHE A 15 -13.66 33.22 35.38
C PHE A 15 -13.06 32.41 36.53
N PHE A 16 -13.47 32.81 37.73
CA PHE A 16 -13.11 32.23 39.03
C PHE A 16 -13.81 30.89 39.27
N ALA A 17 -13.06 30.00 39.90
CA ALA A 17 -13.52 28.74 40.46
C ALA A 17 -14.53 28.96 41.60
N THR A 18 -15.58 28.14 41.65
CA THR A 18 -16.26 27.79 42.89
C THR A 18 -16.47 26.28 42.93
N THR A 19 -15.94 25.70 43.99
CA THR A 19 -15.96 24.29 44.37
C THR A 19 -17.30 23.94 45.01
N THR A 20 -17.97 22.92 44.48
CA THR A 20 -18.98 22.16 45.24
C THR A 20 -18.68 20.68 45.09
N THR A 21 -18.25 20.11 46.20
CA THR A 21 -17.99 18.69 46.44
C THR A 21 -19.29 17.90 46.50
N THR A 22 -19.42 16.88 45.66
CA THR A 22 -20.34 15.75 45.89
C THR A 22 -19.58 14.45 45.65
N THR A 23 -19.47 13.69 46.72
CA THR A 23 -18.83 12.37 46.85
C THR A 23 -19.74 11.25 46.37
N THR A 24 -19.27 10.39 45.48
CA THR A 24 -19.73 8.99 45.32
C THR A 24 -18.56 8.09 44.88
N PRO A 25 -18.57 6.78 45.23
CA PRO A 25 -17.34 6.01 45.43
C PRO A 25 -16.86 5.29 44.16
N ALA A 26 -15.53 5.23 44.00
CA ALA A 26 -14.86 4.45 42.98
C ALA A 26 -14.70 2.98 43.45
N VAL A 27 -15.24 2.04 42.66
CA VAL A 27 -14.91 0.62 42.74
C VAL A 27 -13.76 0.37 41.76
N SER A 28 -12.55 0.16 42.30
CA SER A 28 -11.36 -0.21 41.55
C SER A 28 -11.35 -1.73 41.30
N LEU A 29 -11.45 -2.16 40.04
CA LEU A 29 -11.07 -3.51 39.63
C LEU A 29 -9.77 -3.41 38.81
N LEU A 30 -8.65 -3.62 39.51
CA LEU A 30 -7.34 -3.89 38.91
C LEU A 30 -7.34 -5.31 38.34
N PRO A 31 -6.86 -5.55 37.10
CA PRO A 31 -6.49 -6.88 36.68
C PRO A 31 -5.11 -7.25 37.23
N THR A 32 -5.05 -8.41 37.88
CA THR A 32 -3.84 -9.09 38.38
C THR A 32 -2.86 -9.45 37.26
N PRO A 33 -1.53 -9.41 37.48
CA PRO A 33 -0.55 -9.76 36.47
C PRO A 33 -0.43 -11.28 36.32
N PHE A 34 -0.58 -11.76 35.08
CA PHE A 34 -0.29 -13.14 34.70
C PHE A 34 1.24 -13.40 34.78
N ARG A 35 1.63 -14.38 35.60
CA ARG A 35 2.98 -14.95 35.61
C ARG A 35 3.21 -15.75 34.33
N PHE A 36 4.09 -15.29 33.45
CA PHE A 36 4.67 -16.12 32.38
C PHE A 36 6.05 -16.65 32.78
N HIS A 37 6.27 -17.92 32.48
CA HIS A 37 7.52 -18.64 32.69
C HIS A 37 8.67 -18.03 31.86
N ARG A 38 9.82 -17.82 32.52
CA ARG A 38 11.10 -17.44 31.90
C ARG A 38 11.58 -18.52 30.92
N PRO A 39 11.95 -18.19 29.67
CA PRO A 39 12.90 -19.00 28.92
C PRO A 39 14.32 -18.75 29.45
N LEU A 40 15.14 -19.80 29.49
CA LEU A 40 16.55 -19.73 29.92
C LEU A 40 17.37 -18.80 29.01
N LEU A 41 17.79 -17.67 29.57
CA LEU A 41 18.83 -16.79 29.03
C LEU A 41 20.21 -17.32 29.45
N LEU A 42 20.97 -17.87 28.51
CA LEU A 42 22.40 -18.08 28.66
C LEU A 42 23.11 -16.72 28.51
N SER A 43 23.39 -16.10 29.66
CA SER A 43 24.25 -14.92 29.77
C SER A 43 25.71 -15.31 29.52
N LEU A 44 26.29 -14.83 28.42
CA LEU A 44 27.73 -14.82 28.18
C LEU A 44 28.15 -13.35 28.12
N SER A 45 28.66 -12.83 29.24
CA SER A 45 29.28 -11.52 29.32
C SER A 45 30.66 -11.54 28.65
N SER A 46 30.82 -10.95 27.48
CA SER A 46 32.13 -10.66 26.88
C SER A 46 32.64 -9.30 27.39
N LYS A 47 33.87 -9.27 27.89
CA LYS A 47 34.54 -8.03 28.33
C LYS A 47 35.08 -7.30 27.10
N LEU A 48 34.53 -6.12 26.78
CA LEU A 48 35.06 -5.23 25.75
C LEU A 48 36.46 -4.70 26.12
N LYS A 49 37.43 -4.85 25.23
CA LYS A 49 38.68 -4.06 25.19
C LYS A 49 38.78 -3.41 23.82
N LEU A 50 38.53 -2.10 23.75
CA LEU A 50 38.76 -1.27 22.57
C LEU A 50 40.27 -1.05 22.39
N LYS A 51 40.82 -1.43 21.24
CA LYS A 51 42.16 -1.04 20.82
C LYS A 51 42.07 -0.42 19.42
N ALA A 52 42.00 0.91 19.36
CA ALA A 52 42.01 1.65 18.10
C ALA A 52 43.40 1.62 17.47
N LYS A 53 43.47 1.57 16.13
CA LYS A 53 44.72 1.75 15.35
C LYS A 53 45.04 3.26 15.20
N PRO A 54 46.30 3.64 14.95
CA PRO A 54 46.72 5.04 15.03
C PRO A 54 46.25 5.98 13.90
N ASP A 55 45.50 5.51 12.90
CA ASP A 55 45.13 6.32 11.70
C ASP A 55 43.73 6.97 11.77
N ASP A 56 43.06 6.99 12.92
CA ASP A 56 41.64 7.43 13.05
C ASP A 56 41.43 8.94 13.31
N ALA A 57 42.44 9.80 13.12
CA ALA A 57 42.40 11.20 13.57
C ALA A 57 41.47 12.17 12.78
N GLU A 58 40.81 11.74 11.69
CA GLU A 58 39.89 12.59 10.91
C GLU A 58 38.38 12.26 11.07
N ARG A 59 38.00 11.32 11.96
CA ARG A 59 36.59 10.88 12.11
C ARG A 59 35.87 11.63 13.24
N GLY A 60 35.16 12.71 12.89
CA GLY A 60 34.48 13.63 13.83
C GLY A 60 33.21 13.13 14.55
N GLY A 61 32.92 11.82 14.61
CA GLY A 61 31.77 11.26 15.35
C GLY A 61 32.18 10.76 16.74
N ASN A 62 31.70 11.38 17.82
CA ASN A 62 32.15 11.12 19.20
C ASN A 62 31.68 9.76 19.82
N GLY A 63 31.13 8.82 19.04
CA GLY A 63 30.59 7.55 19.56
C GLY A 63 30.17 6.54 18.48
N ALA A 64 29.78 5.32 18.89
CA ALA A 64 29.35 4.26 17.98
C ALA A 64 27.99 4.58 17.32
N ALA A 65 27.75 4.04 16.14
CA ALA A 65 26.50 4.19 15.41
C ALA A 65 25.86 2.83 15.06
N VAL A 66 24.54 2.77 15.10
CA VAL A 66 23.75 1.68 14.53
C VAL A 66 23.22 2.13 13.17
N LEU A 67 23.32 1.28 12.15
CA LEU A 67 22.66 1.50 10.86
C LEU A 67 21.56 0.45 10.70
N TRP A 68 20.31 0.88 10.83
CA TRP A 68 19.14 0.00 10.82
C TRP A 68 18.52 -0.07 9.43
N PHE A 69 18.66 -1.24 8.81
CA PHE A 69 18.08 -1.57 7.52
C PHE A 69 16.64 -2.09 7.65
N LYS A 70 15.77 -1.66 6.74
CA LYS A 70 14.36 -2.07 6.57
C LYS A 70 14.07 -2.39 5.09
N HIS A 71 13.81 -1.36 4.29
CA HIS A 71 13.49 -1.42 2.86
C HIS A 71 14.57 -0.78 1.98
N ASP A 72 15.81 -0.75 2.49
CA ASP A 72 17.01 -0.13 1.93
C ASP A 72 18.15 -1.15 1.76
N LEU A 73 17.83 -2.39 1.35
CA LEU A 73 18.74 -3.56 1.38
C LEU A 73 19.86 -3.53 0.33
N ARG A 74 20.68 -2.47 0.34
CA ARG A 74 21.80 -2.21 -0.56
C ARG A 74 22.92 -1.47 0.14
N VAL A 75 24.07 -1.39 -0.52
CA VAL A 75 25.19 -0.52 -0.12
C VAL A 75 25.50 0.59 -1.13
N ASP A 76 24.95 0.49 -2.35
CA ASP A 76 25.05 1.49 -3.41
C ASP A 76 24.08 2.65 -3.16
N ASP A 77 24.47 3.88 -3.47
CA ASP A 77 23.59 5.07 -3.38
C ASP A 77 22.83 5.16 -2.04
N HIS A 78 23.58 5.03 -0.93
CA HIS A 78 23.02 4.90 0.41
C HIS A 78 23.52 6.01 1.36
N PRO A 79 22.78 7.12 1.51
CA PRO A 79 23.14 8.26 2.38
C PRO A 79 23.36 7.87 3.84
N GLY A 80 22.51 7.00 4.40
CA GLY A 80 22.65 6.52 5.78
C GLY A 80 23.98 5.82 6.06
N LEU A 81 24.45 4.99 5.13
CA LEU A 81 25.73 4.29 5.20
C LEU A 81 26.91 5.28 5.13
N VAL A 82 26.84 6.29 4.26
CA VAL A 82 27.84 7.37 4.15
C VAL A 82 27.88 8.24 5.41
N ALA A 83 26.74 8.53 6.01
CA ALA A 83 26.67 9.27 7.26
C ALA A 83 27.22 8.45 8.42
N ALA A 84 26.81 7.18 8.53
CA ALA A 84 27.25 6.26 9.57
C ALA A 84 28.76 6.01 9.50
N SER A 85 29.37 5.91 8.30
CA SER A 85 30.80 5.62 8.14
C SER A 85 31.74 6.68 8.73
N LYS A 86 31.21 7.87 9.08
CA LYS A 86 31.95 8.94 9.77
C LYS A 86 32.13 8.67 11.27
N HIS A 87 31.43 7.69 11.82
CA HIS A 87 31.60 7.24 13.20
C HIS A 87 32.75 6.23 13.31
N PRO A 88 33.44 6.16 14.46
CA PRO A 88 34.55 5.22 14.69
C PRO A 88 34.11 3.75 14.71
N MET A 89 32.84 3.48 15.03
CA MET A 89 32.27 2.13 15.03
C MET A 89 30.85 2.19 14.45
N VAL A 90 30.55 1.29 13.52
CA VAL A 90 29.23 1.17 12.89
C VAL A 90 28.77 -0.27 12.96
N VAL A 91 27.57 -0.52 13.50
CA VAL A 91 26.93 -1.83 13.50
C VAL A 91 25.69 -1.78 12.58
N PRO A 92 25.81 -2.29 11.35
CA PRO A 92 24.68 -2.59 10.49
C PRO A 92 23.77 -3.65 11.11
N ILE A 93 22.46 -3.43 11.14
CA ILE A 93 21.48 -4.39 11.66
C ILE A 93 20.25 -4.49 10.76
N TYR A 94 19.78 -5.72 10.57
CA TYR A 94 18.46 -6.05 10.03
C TYR A 94 17.65 -6.83 11.07
N VAL A 95 16.43 -6.38 11.35
CA VAL A 95 15.53 -7.00 12.32
C VAL A 95 14.37 -7.65 11.57
N PHE A 96 14.23 -8.97 11.72
CA PHE A 96 13.04 -9.71 11.30
C PHE A 96 11.91 -9.42 12.29
N ASP A 97 11.15 -8.34 12.00
CA ASP A 97 10.00 -7.90 12.77
C ASP A 97 8.71 -8.44 12.17
N HIS A 98 7.89 -9.11 12.98
CA HIS A 98 6.63 -9.71 12.52
C HIS A 98 5.66 -8.68 11.93
N ARG A 99 5.67 -7.42 12.40
CA ARG A 99 4.79 -6.35 11.91
C ARG A 99 5.10 -5.95 10.46
N ILE A 100 6.36 -6.08 10.05
CA ILE A 100 6.79 -5.81 8.68
C ILE A 100 6.53 -7.05 7.82
N LEU A 101 6.98 -8.22 8.31
CA LEU A 101 7.02 -9.46 7.54
C LEU A 101 5.65 -10.11 7.34
N SER A 102 4.68 -9.92 8.24
CA SER A 102 3.34 -10.53 8.11
C SER A 102 2.56 -10.05 6.89
N ARG A 103 3.01 -8.98 6.24
CA ARG A 103 2.41 -8.40 5.03
C ARG A 103 3.04 -8.93 3.75
N PHE A 104 4.16 -9.64 3.85
CA PHE A 104 4.87 -10.19 2.69
C PHE A 104 4.30 -11.55 2.28
N SER A 105 4.18 -11.75 0.98
CA SER A 105 3.93 -13.08 0.42
C SER A 105 5.15 -13.99 0.63
N ASP A 106 4.95 -15.29 0.49
CA ASP A 106 6.03 -16.27 0.51
C ASP A 106 7.16 -15.95 -0.48
N GLU A 107 6.82 -15.44 -1.67
CA GLU A 107 7.79 -15.03 -2.69
C GLU A 107 8.60 -13.81 -2.24
N MET A 108 7.96 -12.85 -1.57
CA MET A 108 8.62 -11.68 -0.99
C MET A 108 9.53 -12.04 0.19
N ILE A 109 9.12 -12.99 1.05
CA ILE A 109 9.96 -13.51 2.14
C ILE A 109 11.23 -14.14 1.57
N GLU A 110 11.12 -14.95 0.51
CA GLU A 110 12.28 -15.52 -0.18
C GLU A 110 13.21 -14.43 -0.73
N LEU A 111 12.65 -13.37 -1.32
CA LEU A 111 13.43 -12.26 -1.84
C LEU A 111 14.15 -11.48 -0.73
N VAL A 112 13.50 -11.26 0.42
CA VAL A 112 14.14 -10.65 1.60
C VAL A 112 15.34 -11.46 2.05
N LEU A 113 15.23 -12.79 2.14
CA LEU A 113 16.34 -13.65 2.55
C LEU A 113 17.54 -13.53 1.60
N LEU A 114 17.29 -13.52 0.28
CA LEU A 114 18.32 -13.34 -0.73
C LEU A 114 18.98 -11.95 -0.64
N ALA A 115 18.19 -10.90 -0.42
CA ALA A 115 18.67 -9.53 -0.29
C ALA A 115 19.51 -9.34 0.99
N VAL A 116 19.06 -9.88 2.13
CA VAL A 116 19.78 -9.83 3.41
C VAL A 116 21.10 -10.61 3.34
N GLU A 117 21.12 -11.76 2.64
CA GLU A 117 22.37 -12.50 2.38
C GLU A 117 23.36 -11.67 1.56
N ASP A 118 22.91 -11.06 0.46
CA ASP A 118 23.77 -10.23 -0.39
C ASP A 118 24.25 -8.97 0.32
N LEU A 119 23.39 -8.32 1.10
CA LEU A 119 23.75 -7.16 1.93
C LEU A 119 24.84 -7.53 2.94
N ARG A 120 24.68 -8.66 3.64
CA ARG A 120 25.69 -9.18 4.57
C ARG A 120 27.03 -9.42 3.87
N ARG A 121 27.02 -10.04 2.68
CA ARG A 121 28.23 -10.27 1.88
C ARG A 121 28.88 -8.94 1.47
N SER A 122 28.08 -8.01 0.97
CA SER A 122 28.53 -6.68 0.52
C SER A 122 29.15 -5.86 1.64
N LEU A 123 28.61 -5.94 2.86
CA LEU A 123 29.17 -5.29 4.05
C LEU A 123 30.48 -5.96 4.52
N LYS A 124 30.60 -7.30 4.40
CA LYS A 124 31.86 -8.03 4.66
C LYS A 124 32.99 -7.65 3.72
N GLU A 125 32.69 -7.49 2.43
CA GLU A 125 33.65 -6.99 1.45
C GLU A 125 34.17 -5.56 1.78
N ARG A 126 33.50 -4.85 2.69
CA ARG A 126 33.80 -3.47 3.10
C ARG A 126 34.30 -3.33 4.53
N GLY A 127 34.78 -4.44 5.11
CA GLY A 127 35.38 -4.44 6.46
C GLY A 127 34.39 -4.45 7.62
N SER A 128 33.10 -4.71 7.38
CA SER A 128 32.07 -4.83 8.41
C SER A 128 31.28 -6.14 8.30
N ASN A 129 30.07 -6.22 8.86
CA ASN A 129 29.17 -7.35 8.76
C ASN A 129 27.72 -6.87 9.02
N LEU A 130 26.73 -7.72 8.76
CA LEU A 130 25.31 -7.42 9.03
C LEU A 130 24.84 -8.22 10.25
N MET A 131 24.41 -7.52 11.30
CA MET A 131 23.75 -8.14 12.44
C MET A 131 22.32 -8.54 12.06
N ILE A 132 21.93 -9.77 12.36
CA ILE A 132 20.57 -10.28 12.11
C ILE A 132 19.93 -10.68 13.44
N ARG A 133 18.69 -10.23 13.66
CA ARG A 133 17.89 -10.52 14.85
C ARG A 133 16.42 -10.77 14.51
N PHE A 134 15.72 -11.46 15.39
CA PHE A 134 14.27 -11.69 15.34
C PHE A 134 13.62 -11.07 16.57
N GLY A 135 12.50 -10.37 16.37
CA GLY A 135 11.72 -9.79 17.46
C GLY A 135 11.22 -8.38 17.14
N GLN A 136 10.84 -7.64 18.19
CA GLN A 136 10.40 -6.25 18.09
C GLN A 136 11.62 -5.33 17.94
N ALA A 137 11.63 -4.50 16.90
CA ALA A 137 12.76 -3.61 16.57
C ALA A 137 13.17 -2.70 17.74
N GLU A 138 12.22 -2.11 18.45
CA GLU A 138 12.43 -1.23 19.60
C GLU A 138 13.22 -1.89 20.73
N ASN A 139 12.91 -3.14 21.05
CA ASN A 139 13.61 -3.88 22.11
C ASN A 139 15.03 -4.25 21.68
N ILE A 140 15.17 -4.73 20.45
CA ILE A 140 16.45 -5.18 19.90
C ILE A 140 17.41 -3.99 19.72
N LEU A 141 16.92 -2.88 19.20
CA LEU A 141 17.72 -1.66 19.03
C LEU A 141 18.11 -1.09 20.38
N LEU A 142 17.20 -1.08 21.37
CA LEU A 142 17.54 -0.65 22.74
C LEU A 142 18.65 -1.50 23.35
N GLU A 143 18.58 -2.83 23.23
CA GLU A 143 19.62 -3.75 23.70
C GLU A 143 20.96 -3.49 22.99
N LEU A 144 20.95 -3.38 21.66
CA LEU A 144 22.17 -3.15 20.88
C LEU A 144 22.82 -1.80 21.22
N VAL A 145 22.02 -0.74 21.35
CA VAL A 145 22.50 0.59 21.72
C VAL A 145 23.20 0.56 23.07
N LYS A 146 22.67 -0.18 24.05
CA LYS A 146 23.31 -0.38 25.36
C LYS A 146 24.62 -1.16 25.24
N GLU A 147 24.62 -2.25 24.46
CA GLU A 147 25.78 -3.13 24.26
C GLU A 147 26.99 -2.37 23.68
N ILE A 148 26.77 -1.56 22.64
CA ILE A 148 27.86 -0.86 21.93
C ILE A 148 28.01 0.61 22.32
N LYS A 149 27.20 1.09 23.27
CA LYS A 149 27.12 2.51 23.67
C LYS A 149 26.90 3.45 22.47
N ALA A 150 25.92 3.13 21.63
CA ALA A 150 25.66 3.90 20.42
C ALA A 150 25.12 5.29 20.74
N THR A 151 25.65 6.31 20.07
CA THR A 151 25.16 7.70 20.16
C THR A 151 24.15 8.01 19.07
N ASN A 152 24.16 7.25 17.97
CA ASN A 152 23.34 7.50 16.81
C ASN A 152 22.73 6.21 16.24
N ILE A 153 21.48 6.30 15.79
CA ILE A 153 20.85 5.28 14.95
C ILE A 153 20.49 5.95 13.63
N PHE A 154 20.96 5.40 12.51
CA PHE A 154 20.59 5.84 11.18
C PHE A 154 19.55 4.89 10.61
N ALA A 155 18.45 5.42 10.07
CA ALA A 155 17.39 4.65 9.43
C ALA A 155 16.82 5.41 8.23
N GLU A 156 16.35 4.71 7.20
CA GLU A 156 15.64 5.35 6.08
C GLU A 156 14.31 5.95 6.56
N GLU A 157 13.99 7.15 6.08
CA GLU A 157 12.70 7.81 6.25
C GLU A 157 11.59 7.02 5.54
N GLU A 158 10.46 6.82 6.23
CA GLU A 158 9.36 6.01 5.73
C GLU A 158 8.08 6.84 5.61
N VAL A 159 7.19 6.42 4.71
CA VAL A 159 5.85 7.04 4.53
C VAL A 159 4.71 6.07 4.86
N GLU A 160 5.00 4.78 5.02
CA GLU A 160 3.99 3.80 5.43
C GLU A 160 3.66 3.93 6.91
N TYR A 161 2.38 3.97 7.24
CA TYR A 161 1.92 4.26 8.61
C TYR A 161 2.55 3.33 9.66
N ASP A 162 2.60 2.03 9.39
CA ASP A 162 3.15 1.05 10.34
C ASP A 162 4.66 1.22 10.55
N LEU A 163 5.40 1.60 9.51
CA LEU A 163 6.84 1.83 9.58
C LEU A 163 7.17 3.17 10.26
N CYS A 164 6.42 4.23 9.96
CA CYS A 164 6.52 5.50 10.68
C CYS A 164 6.25 5.26 12.18
N SER A 165 5.15 4.56 12.50
CA SER A 165 4.80 4.23 13.88
C SER A 165 5.90 3.40 14.56
N LEU A 166 6.53 2.47 13.84
CA LEU A 166 7.65 1.68 14.37
C LEU A 166 8.86 2.57 14.69
N ILE A 167 9.20 3.50 13.81
CA ILE A 167 10.29 4.47 14.03
C ILE A 167 9.97 5.37 15.23
N ASP A 168 8.75 5.88 15.34
CA ASP A 168 8.30 6.71 16.46
C ASP A 168 8.43 5.95 17.80
N ILE A 169 8.01 4.67 17.84
CA ILE A 169 8.17 3.81 19.04
C ILE A 169 9.65 3.67 19.42
N VAL A 170 10.54 3.47 18.44
CA VAL A 170 11.99 3.40 18.70
C VAL A 170 12.51 4.72 19.28
N GLU A 171 12.09 5.86 18.73
CA GLU A 171 12.46 7.20 19.22
C GLU A 171 11.94 7.49 20.63
N GLU A 172 10.78 6.96 21.00
CA GLU A 172 10.19 7.09 22.34
C GLU A 172 10.86 6.19 23.39
N VAL A 173 11.20 4.96 23.02
CA VAL A 173 11.78 3.97 23.95
C VAL A 173 13.22 4.28 24.34
N LEU A 174 14.05 4.76 23.41
CA LEU A 174 15.48 4.98 23.66
C LEU A 174 15.79 6.02 24.77
N PRO A 175 15.13 7.20 24.82
CA PRO A 175 15.41 8.21 25.85
C PRO A 175 14.78 7.91 27.20
N ALA A 176 13.73 7.08 27.23
CA ALA A 176 13.00 6.74 28.45
C ALA A 176 13.73 5.73 29.33
N ASP A 177 14.78 5.09 28.81
CA ASP A 177 15.53 4.07 29.54
C ASP A 177 16.47 4.69 30.60
N PRO A 178 16.25 4.44 31.90
CA PRO A 178 17.01 5.08 32.97
C PRO A 178 18.46 4.59 33.05
N VAL A 179 18.80 3.45 32.43
CA VAL A 179 20.16 2.87 32.45
C VAL A 179 21.05 3.57 31.43
N LEU A 180 20.46 4.16 30.38
CA LEU A 180 21.19 4.63 29.23
C LEU A 180 22.10 5.83 29.52
N GLY A 181 21.85 6.67 30.52
CA GLY A 181 22.77 7.76 30.93
C GLY A 181 23.11 8.82 29.86
N TRP A 182 22.77 8.60 28.59
CA TRP A 182 22.84 9.49 27.43
C TRP A 182 21.61 9.26 26.55
N LYS A 183 21.30 10.21 25.66
CA LYS A 183 20.17 10.11 24.72
C LYS A 183 20.69 9.81 23.31
N PRO A 184 20.54 8.57 22.80
CA PRO A 184 20.84 8.25 21.40
C PRO A 184 19.97 9.09 20.47
N LYS A 185 20.55 9.59 19.39
CA LYS A 185 19.83 10.33 18.36
C LYS A 185 19.46 9.40 17.21
N VAL A 186 18.16 9.23 16.98
CA VAL A 186 17.68 8.65 15.72
C VAL A 186 17.78 9.71 14.63
N THR A 187 18.43 9.37 13.53
CA THR A 187 18.70 10.27 12.41
C THR A 187 18.16 9.62 11.14
N LEU A 188 17.03 10.14 10.67
CA LEU A 188 16.42 9.69 9.44
C LEU A 188 17.16 10.25 8.23
N TRP A 189 17.38 9.39 7.23
CA TRP A 189 18.01 9.79 5.99
C TRP A 189 17.08 9.54 4.81
N ARG A 190 17.28 10.31 3.74
CA ARG A 190 16.54 10.23 2.48
C ARG A 190 17.51 10.29 1.32
N THR A 191 17.12 9.75 0.16
CA THR A 191 17.85 9.97 -1.08
C THR A 191 17.01 10.86 -2.01
N PRO A 192 17.15 12.20 -1.93
CA PRO A 192 16.33 13.10 -2.73
C PRO A 192 16.56 12.80 -4.22
N PHE A 193 15.49 12.50 -4.94
CA PHE A 193 15.54 12.26 -6.38
C PHE A 193 15.42 13.58 -7.16
N TYR A 194 14.56 14.48 -6.67
CA TYR A 194 14.37 15.83 -7.19
C TYR A 194 15.02 16.86 -6.27
N ASP A 195 15.57 17.94 -6.82
CA ASP A 195 16.06 19.09 -6.04
C ASP A 195 14.88 19.95 -5.54
N ILE A 196 14.23 19.47 -4.47
CA ILE A 196 13.11 20.15 -3.80
C ILE A 196 13.62 20.70 -2.47
N LYS A 197 13.80 22.03 -2.41
CA LYS A 197 14.25 22.73 -1.19
C LYS A 197 13.18 22.81 -0.12
N ASP A 198 11.92 22.96 -0.54
CA ASP A 198 10.76 23.10 0.33
C ASP A 198 9.60 22.27 -0.23
N LEU A 199 9.01 21.41 0.61
CA LEU A 199 7.87 20.58 0.20
C LEU A 199 6.61 21.41 -0.03
N ASP A 200 6.46 22.56 0.63
CA ASP A 200 5.31 23.43 0.38
C ASP A 200 5.34 23.98 -1.05
N SER A 201 6.54 24.13 -1.63
CA SER A 201 6.75 24.47 -3.04
C SER A 201 6.48 23.32 -4.02
N LEU A 202 6.19 22.09 -3.56
CA LEU A 202 5.80 21.00 -4.43
C LEU A 202 4.53 21.39 -5.21
N PRO A 203 4.55 21.34 -6.55
CA PRO A 203 3.41 21.73 -7.36
C PRO A 203 2.18 20.84 -7.08
N LEU A 204 0.99 21.34 -7.46
CA LEU A 204 -0.23 20.55 -7.36
C LEU A 204 -0.19 19.31 -8.28
N PHE A 205 0.45 19.44 -9.45
CA PHE A 205 0.50 18.41 -10.48
C PHE A 205 1.94 18.01 -10.80
N TYR A 206 2.15 16.73 -11.12
CA TYR A 206 3.47 16.19 -11.42
C TYR A 206 4.18 16.90 -12.58
N GLY A 207 3.47 17.22 -13.66
CA GLY A 207 4.13 17.78 -14.84
C GLY A 207 4.61 19.24 -14.71
N ASP A 208 4.20 19.94 -13.66
CA ASP A 208 4.76 21.24 -13.29
C ASP A 208 6.13 21.12 -12.61
N LEU A 209 6.52 19.90 -12.22
CA LEU A 209 7.85 19.59 -11.73
C LEU A 209 8.85 19.74 -12.88
N LYS A 210 9.54 20.88 -12.92
CA LYS A 210 10.43 21.25 -14.02
C LYS A 210 11.53 20.18 -14.19
N LYS A 211 11.64 19.58 -15.38
CA LYS A 211 12.75 18.67 -15.77
C LYS A 211 14.17 19.08 -15.36
N PRO A 212 14.58 20.37 -15.36
CA PRO A 212 15.87 20.77 -14.79
C PRO A 212 16.08 20.38 -13.32
N GLN A 213 15.04 20.00 -12.56
CA GLN A 213 15.14 19.48 -11.19
C GLN A 213 15.61 18.02 -11.10
N VAL A 214 15.67 17.28 -12.21
CA VAL A 214 16.23 15.90 -12.30
C VAL A 214 17.64 15.89 -12.92
N SER A 215 18.34 17.03 -12.91
CA SER A 215 19.65 17.18 -13.56
C SER A 215 20.73 16.22 -12.98
N ASP A 216 21.70 15.86 -13.84
CA ASP A 216 22.68 14.76 -13.71
C ASP A 216 22.83 14.15 -12.30
N ILE A 217 22.04 13.11 -12.03
CA ILE A 217 22.09 12.34 -10.79
C ILE A 217 23.51 11.80 -10.59
N SER A 218 24.23 12.35 -9.61
CA SER A 218 25.49 11.79 -9.13
C SER A 218 25.20 10.75 -8.05
N LEU A 219 25.59 9.50 -8.31
CA LEU A 219 25.42 8.40 -7.36
C LEU A 219 26.43 8.52 -6.22
N LEU A 220 25.99 8.22 -4.99
CA LEU A 220 26.90 8.21 -3.85
C LEU A 220 27.84 7.01 -3.92
N ASN A 221 29.13 7.27 -3.76
CA ASN A 221 30.13 6.23 -3.62
C ASN A 221 29.90 5.42 -2.34
N THR A 222 30.01 4.10 -2.44
CA THR A 222 29.91 3.24 -1.26
C THR A 222 31.16 3.38 -0.38
N PRO A 223 31.01 3.74 0.91
CA PRO A 223 32.16 3.91 1.81
C PRO A 223 32.75 2.56 2.25
N GLN A 224 34.04 2.57 2.60
CA GLN A 224 34.64 1.53 3.44
C GLN A 224 34.23 1.78 4.90
N LEU A 225 33.89 0.72 5.63
CA LEU A 225 33.49 0.84 7.02
C LEU A 225 34.68 0.65 7.95
N PRO A 226 34.69 1.32 9.12
CA PRO A 226 35.74 1.09 10.12
C PRO A 226 35.73 -0.38 10.54
N SER A 227 36.90 -1.01 10.48
CA SER A 227 37.13 -2.33 11.08
C SER A 227 37.35 -2.14 12.58
N TYR A 228 36.71 -2.98 13.38
CA TYR A 228 36.87 -2.99 14.83
C TYR A 228 36.91 -4.44 15.34
N ASP A 229 37.80 -4.69 16.31
CA ASP A 229 37.96 -5.99 16.95
C ASP A 229 37.00 -6.10 18.15
N ILE A 230 35.71 -6.27 17.88
CA ILE A 230 34.70 -6.56 18.92
C ILE A 230 34.01 -7.88 18.56
N GLU A 231 34.03 -8.83 19.48
CA GLU A 231 33.25 -10.07 19.39
C GLU A 231 31.77 -9.79 19.66
N LEU A 232 31.06 -9.33 18.62
CA LEU A 232 29.60 -9.22 18.62
C LEU A 232 28.97 -10.51 18.10
N ASN A 233 27.81 -10.89 18.65
CA ASN A 233 27.00 -11.94 18.05
C ASN A 233 26.31 -11.41 16.79
N TRP A 234 26.83 -11.72 15.61
CA TRP A 234 26.28 -11.24 14.35
C TRP A 234 24.95 -11.91 13.93
N GLY A 235 24.55 -13.00 14.59
CA GLY A 235 23.37 -13.79 14.21
C GLY A 235 23.55 -14.60 12.93
N GLN A 236 22.83 -15.71 12.80
CA GLN A 236 22.85 -16.55 11.60
C GLN A 236 21.87 -16.02 10.54
N LEU A 237 22.13 -16.34 9.26
CA LEU A 237 21.14 -16.12 8.21
C LEU A 237 20.02 -17.16 8.40
N PRO A 238 18.77 -16.73 8.55
CA PRO A 238 17.67 -17.66 8.76
C PRO A 238 17.31 -18.41 7.48
N LEU A 239 16.75 -19.61 7.64
CA LEU A 239 16.06 -20.33 6.58
C LEU A 239 14.60 -19.85 6.47
N LYS A 240 13.96 -20.10 5.33
CA LYS A 240 12.53 -19.78 5.13
C LYS A 240 11.65 -20.37 6.23
N ASP A 241 11.92 -21.61 6.63
CA ASP A 241 11.19 -22.31 7.69
C ASP A 241 11.34 -21.62 9.06
N ASP A 242 12.47 -20.98 9.33
CA ASP A 242 12.70 -20.26 10.59
C ASP A 242 11.84 -19.00 10.65
N VAL A 243 11.74 -18.28 9.52
CA VAL A 243 10.86 -17.11 9.38
C VAL A 243 9.39 -17.53 9.50
N GLY A 244 9.00 -18.63 8.84
CA GLY A 244 7.64 -19.18 8.94
C GLY A 244 7.26 -19.56 10.37
N LYS A 245 8.15 -20.23 11.11
CA LYS A 245 7.92 -20.53 12.54
C LYS A 245 7.79 -19.27 13.38
N PHE A 246 8.61 -18.25 13.12
CA PHE A 246 8.54 -16.97 13.81
C PHE A 246 7.19 -16.27 13.57
N LEU A 247 6.73 -16.20 12.32
CA LEU A 247 5.44 -15.61 11.99
C LEU A 247 4.27 -16.36 12.66
N ASN A 248 4.28 -17.70 12.61
CA ASN A 248 3.24 -18.53 13.22
C ASN A 248 3.23 -18.46 14.76
N SER A 249 4.36 -18.15 15.40
CA SER A 249 4.38 -17.95 16.85
C SER A 249 3.72 -16.64 17.31
N HIS A 250 3.44 -15.72 16.38
CA HIS A 250 2.79 -14.43 16.63
C HIS A 250 1.40 -14.31 15.98
N SER A 251 0.92 -15.35 15.28
CA SER A 251 -0.44 -15.41 14.74
C SER A 251 -1.44 -15.85 15.81
N THR A 252 -2.57 -15.14 15.89
CA THR A 252 -3.75 -15.59 16.63
C THR A 252 -4.60 -16.49 15.74
N ARG A 253 -5.27 -17.49 16.30
CA ARG A 253 -6.13 -18.45 15.57
C ARG A 253 -7.18 -17.79 14.65
N GLU A 254 -7.73 -16.66 15.07
CA GLU A 254 -8.67 -15.86 14.26
C GLU A 254 -7.98 -15.19 13.06
N LYS A 255 -6.76 -14.68 13.24
CA LYS A 255 -5.96 -14.11 12.14
C LYS A 255 -5.58 -15.17 11.12
N GLU A 256 -5.24 -16.40 11.55
CA GLU A 256 -4.91 -17.51 10.64
C GLU A 256 -6.06 -17.86 9.68
N ASN A 257 -7.30 -17.87 10.17
CA ASN A 257 -8.47 -18.09 9.32
C ASN A 257 -8.64 -16.97 8.29
N TRP A 258 -8.34 -15.72 8.65
CA TRP A 258 -8.47 -14.57 7.77
C TRP A 258 -7.36 -14.52 6.71
N TYR A 259 -6.12 -14.84 7.08
CA TYR A 259 -5.03 -14.94 6.11
C TYR A 259 -5.28 -16.04 5.07
N SER A 260 -5.95 -17.14 5.43
CA SER A 260 -6.35 -18.17 4.44
C SER A 260 -7.34 -17.67 3.39
N ILE A 261 -8.13 -16.64 3.69
CA ILE A 261 -9.07 -16.01 2.75
C ILE A 261 -8.29 -15.15 1.73
N LYS A 262 -7.22 -14.50 2.16
CA LYS A 262 -6.35 -13.67 1.31
C LYS A 262 -5.66 -14.48 0.22
N ASP A 263 -5.26 -15.72 0.52
CA ASP A 263 -4.52 -16.60 -0.40
C ASP A 263 -5.35 -17.07 -1.61
N LEU A 264 -6.69 -16.96 -1.54
CA LEU A 264 -7.58 -17.31 -2.64
C LEU A 264 -7.89 -16.09 -3.49
N SER A 265 -7.56 -16.13 -4.78
CA SER A 265 -7.99 -15.07 -5.71
C SER A 265 -9.52 -15.05 -5.84
N ALA A 266 -10.08 -13.87 -6.12
CA ALA A 266 -11.50 -13.67 -6.37
C ALA A 266 -12.02 -14.61 -7.47
N ASP A 267 -11.23 -14.79 -8.54
CA ASP A 267 -11.50 -15.74 -9.61
C ASP A 267 -11.63 -17.19 -9.12
N ALA A 268 -10.75 -17.59 -8.19
CA ALA A 268 -10.76 -18.94 -7.64
C ALA A 268 -11.98 -19.18 -6.74
N VAL A 269 -12.36 -18.19 -5.92
CA VAL A 269 -13.56 -18.23 -5.07
C VAL A 269 -14.81 -18.32 -5.95
N PHE A 270 -14.90 -17.46 -6.95
CA PHE A 270 -16.03 -17.41 -7.87
C PHE A 270 -16.20 -18.74 -8.63
N LYS A 271 -15.11 -19.30 -9.18
CA LYS A 271 -15.13 -20.63 -9.84
C LYS A 271 -15.55 -21.76 -8.91
N LYS A 272 -15.09 -21.75 -7.65
CA LYS A 272 -15.46 -22.76 -6.64
C LYS A 272 -16.95 -22.71 -6.32
N ASP A 273 -17.52 -21.52 -6.23
CA ASP A 273 -18.94 -21.33 -5.96
C ASP A 273 -19.81 -21.77 -7.14
N HIS A 274 -19.36 -21.55 -8.37
CA HIS A 274 -20.01 -22.10 -9.56
C HIS A 274 -20.03 -23.63 -9.58
N MET A 275 -18.92 -24.29 -9.21
CA MET A 275 -18.87 -25.76 -9.15
C MET A 275 -19.83 -26.34 -8.11
N LYS A 276 -20.14 -25.59 -7.04
CA LYS A 276 -21.13 -25.99 -6.03
C LYS A 276 -22.58 -25.81 -6.49
N LEU A 277 -22.86 -24.76 -7.26
CA LEU A 277 -24.20 -24.46 -7.81
C LEU A 277 -24.59 -25.37 -8.97
N ALA A 278 -23.63 -25.93 -9.70
CA ALA A 278 -23.88 -26.73 -10.92
C ALA A 278 -24.38 -28.17 -10.68
N GLY A 279 -24.56 -28.63 -9.44
CA GLY A 279 -25.09 -29.96 -9.13
C GLY A 279 -24.15 -31.13 -9.49
N SER A 280 -23.98 -32.05 -8.57
CA SER A 280 -23.16 -33.26 -8.76
C SER A 280 -23.67 -34.14 -9.89
N HIS A 281 -22.90 -34.29 -10.98
CA HIS A 281 -22.68 -35.56 -11.70
C HIS A 281 -21.46 -35.44 -12.63
N GLY A 282 -20.31 -35.88 -12.15
CA GLY A 282 -19.02 -36.02 -12.86
C GLY A 282 -17.95 -36.41 -11.85
N PRO A 283 -17.02 -37.35 -12.15
CA PRO A 283 -16.46 -38.23 -11.14
C PRO A 283 -15.68 -37.46 -10.09
N VAL A 284 -15.76 -37.96 -8.85
CA VAL A 284 -14.91 -37.59 -7.73
C VAL A 284 -13.47 -37.44 -8.23
N VAL A 285 -13.01 -36.20 -8.37
CA VAL A 285 -11.59 -35.92 -8.48
C VAL A 285 -11.02 -36.22 -7.10
N GLY A 286 -10.47 -37.42 -6.98
CA GLY A 286 -9.87 -37.91 -5.76
C GLY A 286 -8.86 -36.91 -5.21
N GLU A 287 -8.76 -36.92 -3.89
CA GLU A 287 -7.60 -36.41 -3.16
C GLU A 287 -6.33 -36.64 -3.99
N LEU A 288 -5.60 -35.57 -4.31
CA LEU A 288 -4.19 -35.72 -4.66
C LEU A 288 -3.46 -36.15 -3.39
N SER A 289 -3.58 -37.44 -3.09
CA SER A 289 -2.66 -38.17 -2.24
C SER A 289 -1.25 -37.94 -2.80
N LYS A 290 -0.36 -37.43 -1.95
CA LYS A 290 1.09 -37.42 -2.17
C LYS A 290 1.53 -38.83 -2.57
N SER A 291 1.72 -39.07 -3.86
CA SER A 291 2.36 -40.29 -4.32
C SER A 291 3.84 -40.22 -3.96
N LYS A 292 4.21 -41.00 -2.93
CA LYS A 292 5.60 -41.43 -2.72
C LYS A 292 6.04 -42.22 -3.97
N LEU A 293 6.66 -41.57 -4.94
CA LEU A 293 7.60 -42.25 -5.83
C LEU A 293 8.98 -42.18 -5.19
N GLY A 294 9.29 -43.22 -4.41
CA GLY A 294 10.68 -43.58 -4.15
C GLY A 294 11.34 -44.07 -5.44
N GLY A 295 12.59 -43.66 -5.65
CA GLY A 295 13.50 -44.34 -6.58
C GLY A 295 13.79 -43.63 -7.91
N LYS A 296 14.50 -42.50 -7.84
CA LYS A 296 15.58 -41.99 -8.74
C LYS A 296 15.72 -40.46 -8.58
N GLY A 297 15.85 -40.01 -7.33
CA GLY A 297 15.75 -38.60 -6.93
C GLY A 297 17.06 -37.79 -6.87
N GLN A 298 18.21 -38.32 -7.28
CA GLN A 298 19.47 -37.57 -7.11
C GLN A 298 19.91 -36.77 -8.35
N ASN A 299 19.55 -37.16 -9.58
CA ASN A 299 20.02 -36.48 -10.80
C ASN A 299 19.10 -35.37 -11.34
N ARG A 300 17.78 -35.44 -11.14
CA ARG A 300 16.84 -34.38 -11.59
C ARG A 300 16.87 -33.15 -10.68
N ASP A 301 16.92 -33.35 -9.36
CA ASP A 301 17.04 -32.25 -8.38
C ASP A 301 18.38 -31.52 -8.47
N GLN A 302 19.48 -32.22 -8.80
CA GLN A 302 20.77 -31.56 -9.06
C GLN A 302 20.76 -30.73 -10.35
N MET A 303 20.06 -31.18 -11.39
CA MET A 303 19.97 -30.48 -12.68
C MET A 303 19.05 -29.26 -12.61
N GLN A 304 17.95 -29.35 -11.84
CA GLN A 304 17.03 -28.24 -11.56
C GLN A 304 17.69 -27.20 -10.62
N ARG A 305 18.42 -27.65 -9.59
CA ARG A 305 19.26 -26.78 -8.73
C ARG A 305 20.45 -26.14 -9.47
N LYS A 306 21.03 -26.79 -10.48
CA LYS A 306 22.05 -26.18 -11.37
C LYS A 306 21.47 -25.08 -12.25
N ARG A 307 20.24 -25.23 -12.74
CA ARG A 307 19.52 -24.19 -13.51
C ARG A 307 19.15 -22.97 -12.66
N LEU A 308 18.77 -23.18 -11.40
CA LEU A 308 18.47 -22.11 -10.44
C LEU A 308 19.69 -21.27 -10.02
N LYS A 309 20.91 -21.82 -10.09
CA LYS A 309 22.14 -21.10 -9.71
C LYS A 309 22.55 -19.97 -10.67
N ASN A 310 22.01 -19.97 -11.90
CA ASN A 310 22.35 -19.00 -12.95
C ASN A 310 21.16 -18.15 -13.40
N SER A 311 19.98 -18.31 -12.78
CA SER A 311 18.82 -17.48 -13.09
C SER A 311 18.86 -16.17 -12.30
N VAL A 312 18.42 -15.08 -12.93
CA VAL A 312 18.21 -13.78 -12.27
C VAL A 312 16.82 -13.66 -11.65
N PHE A 313 15.99 -14.69 -11.79
CA PHE A 313 14.64 -14.78 -11.23
C PHE A 313 14.65 -15.73 -10.05
N GLY A 314 13.72 -15.53 -9.10
CA GLY A 314 13.60 -16.36 -7.90
C GLY A 314 13.15 -17.78 -8.21
N ALA A 315 11.88 -18.10 -7.92
CA ALA A 315 11.30 -19.37 -8.32
C ALA A 315 11.23 -19.48 -9.84
N SER A 316 11.46 -20.67 -10.41
CA SER A 316 11.46 -20.89 -11.88
C SER A 316 10.16 -20.50 -12.59
N LYS A 317 9.05 -20.37 -11.85
CA LYS A 317 7.76 -19.89 -12.34
C LYS A 317 7.53 -18.39 -12.14
N GLY A 318 8.20 -17.76 -11.16
CA GLY A 318 8.05 -16.34 -10.85
C GLY A 318 8.60 -15.44 -11.95
N SER A 319 8.07 -14.22 -12.05
CA SER A 319 8.58 -13.16 -12.92
C SER A 319 9.46 -12.15 -12.19
N ILE A 320 9.49 -12.21 -10.85
CA ILE A 320 10.21 -11.25 -10.02
C ILE A 320 11.72 -11.51 -10.11
N VAL A 321 12.47 -10.46 -10.44
CA VAL A 321 13.94 -10.49 -10.39
C VAL A 321 14.35 -10.70 -8.94
N ALA A 322 15.12 -11.75 -8.68
CA ALA A 322 15.53 -12.13 -7.34
C ALA A 322 17.05 -12.23 -7.22
N GLY A 323 17.57 -11.72 -6.11
CA GLY A 323 18.99 -11.73 -5.82
C GLY A 323 19.46 -10.39 -5.28
N GLY A 324 20.78 -10.27 -5.15
CA GLY A 324 21.46 -9.07 -4.68
C GLY A 324 21.53 -7.94 -5.70
N THR A 325 22.07 -6.80 -5.27
CA THR A 325 22.18 -5.58 -6.10
C THR A 325 22.88 -5.84 -7.44
N LYS A 326 23.94 -6.66 -7.46
CA LYS A 326 24.67 -7.01 -8.71
C LYS A 326 23.79 -7.80 -9.70
N VAL A 327 22.96 -8.71 -9.20
CA VAL A 327 22.04 -9.53 -10.03
C VAL A 327 20.95 -8.65 -10.61
N VAL A 328 20.35 -7.80 -9.78
CA VAL A 328 19.31 -6.85 -10.21
C VAL A 328 19.83 -5.86 -11.26
N LEU A 329 21.05 -5.33 -11.08
CA LEU A 329 21.68 -4.45 -12.07
C LEU A 329 21.98 -5.16 -13.41
N ASN A 330 22.40 -6.43 -13.37
CA ASN A 330 22.60 -7.20 -14.60
C ASN A 330 21.26 -7.45 -15.32
N ALA A 331 20.19 -7.77 -14.58
CA ALA A 331 18.86 -7.90 -15.15
C ALA A 331 18.35 -6.58 -15.72
N LEU A 332 18.58 -5.44 -15.04
CA LEU A 332 18.24 -4.11 -15.54
C LEU A 332 18.97 -3.80 -16.85
N ALA A 333 20.26 -4.09 -16.93
CA ALA A 333 21.04 -3.91 -18.17
C ALA A 333 20.46 -4.74 -19.33
N ALA A 334 20.03 -5.97 -19.07
CA ALA A 334 19.36 -6.81 -20.06
C ALA A 334 18.01 -6.23 -20.49
N TYR A 335 17.22 -5.71 -19.53
CA TYR A 335 15.92 -5.08 -19.78
C TYR A 335 16.03 -3.84 -20.67
N LEU A 336 16.96 -2.92 -20.35
CA LEU A 336 17.18 -1.70 -21.13
C LEU A 336 17.59 -2.02 -22.58
N ARG A 337 18.38 -3.08 -22.76
CA ARG A 337 18.89 -3.57 -24.05
C ARG A 337 17.98 -4.61 -24.72
N TYR A 338 16.68 -4.58 -24.45
CA TYR A 338 15.73 -5.55 -24.99
C TYR A 338 15.75 -5.70 -26.52
N LEU A 339 15.98 -4.60 -27.25
CA LEU A 339 16.04 -4.60 -28.72
C LEU A 339 17.40 -5.02 -29.28
N GLU A 340 18.39 -5.25 -28.41
CA GLU A 340 19.72 -5.72 -28.82
C GLU A 340 19.75 -7.25 -28.77
N GLY A 341 20.15 -7.88 -29.87
CA GLY A 341 20.38 -9.32 -29.90
C GLY A 341 21.47 -9.71 -28.91
N THR A 342 21.25 -10.78 -28.14
CA THR A 342 22.23 -11.26 -27.14
C THR A 342 22.39 -12.77 -27.20
N ALA A 343 23.65 -13.22 -27.12
CA ALA A 343 24.01 -14.63 -26.98
C ALA A 343 24.10 -15.07 -25.50
N ARG A 344 23.89 -14.16 -24.55
CA ARG A 344 23.95 -14.47 -23.12
C ARG A 344 22.64 -15.09 -22.64
N ASP A 345 22.71 -16.31 -22.11
CA ASP A 345 21.54 -17.05 -21.62
C ASP A 345 20.75 -16.29 -20.54
N ASP A 346 21.44 -15.60 -19.63
CA ASP A 346 20.82 -14.84 -18.54
C ASP A 346 20.00 -13.65 -19.06
N TRP A 347 20.48 -12.97 -20.10
CA TRP A 347 19.75 -11.87 -20.74
C TRP A 347 18.59 -12.37 -21.60
N GLN A 348 18.75 -13.50 -22.30
CA GLN A 348 17.66 -14.15 -23.03
C GLN A 348 16.51 -14.53 -22.10
N GLU A 349 16.82 -14.97 -20.88
CA GLU A 349 15.81 -15.23 -19.86
C GLU A 349 15.03 -13.97 -19.48
N VAL A 350 15.72 -12.84 -19.24
CA VAL A 350 15.08 -11.54 -18.96
C VAL A 350 14.18 -11.11 -20.11
N HIS A 351 14.66 -11.20 -21.35
CA HIS A 351 13.88 -10.81 -22.54
C HIS A 351 12.63 -11.68 -22.72
N ARG A 352 12.72 -12.97 -22.41
CA ARG A 352 11.56 -13.87 -22.41
C ARG A 352 10.56 -13.47 -21.33
N LYS A 353 11.01 -13.24 -20.10
CA LYS A 353 10.14 -12.83 -18.98
C LYS A 353 9.50 -11.47 -19.21
N LEU A 354 10.22 -10.53 -19.82
CA LEU A 354 9.67 -9.26 -20.28
C LEU A 354 8.46 -9.50 -21.17
N ARG A 355 8.60 -10.29 -22.26
CA ARG A 355 7.47 -10.60 -23.16
C ARG A 355 6.31 -11.29 -22.46
N GLU A 356 6.59 -12.19 -21.53
CA GLU A 356 5.55 -12.92 -20.77
C GLU A 356 4.76 -12.03 -19.80
N THR A 357 5.36 -10.92 -19.35
CA THR A 357 4.78 -10.01 -18.34
C THR A 357 4.29 -8.69 -18.91
N GLU A 358 4.57 -8.40 -20.18
CA GLU A 358 4.16 -7.19 -20.89
C GLU A 358 2.67 -7.22 -21.22
N SER A 359 1.84 -6.98 -20.22
CA SER A 359 0.37 -6.89 -20.37
C SER A 359 -0.08 -5.59 -21.04
N ARG A 360 0.74 -4.54 -20.92
CA ARG A 360 0.59 -3.21 -21.54
C ARG A 360 1.99 -2.69 -21.85
N ASN A 361 2.09 -1.71 -22.75
CA ASN A 361 3.38 -1.07 -23.04
C ASN A 361 4.01 -0.50 -21.76
N GLY A 362 5.19 -1.00 -21.40
CA GLY A 362 5.98 -0.66 -20.22
C GLY A 362 5.59 -1.39 -18.93
N ALA A 363 4.56 -2.25 -18.92
CA ALA A 363 4.07 -2.89 -17.70
C ALA A 363 5.04 -3.92 -17.12
N SER A 364 5.87 -4.55 -17.97
CA SER A 364 6.87 -5.53 -17.53
C SER A 364 7.87 -4.96 -16.53
N PHE A 365 8.22 -3.67 -16.60
CA PHE A 365 9.23 -3.11 -15.70
C PHE A 365 8.81 -3.26 -14.22
N GLY A 366 7.59 -2.82 -13.90
CA GLY A 366 7.03 -2.96 -12.56
C GLY A 366 6.89 -4.43 -12.14
N ALA A 367 6.45 -5.30 -13.05
CA ALA A 367 6.28 -6.73 -12.77
C ALA A 367 7.60 -7.48 -12.49
N LEU A 368 8.70 -7.07 -13.13
CA LEU A 368 10.01 -7.71 -12.97
C LEU A 368 10.81 -7.09 -11.81
N PHE A 369 10.83 -5.76 -11.70
CA PHE A 369 11.72 -5.02 -10.79
C PHE A 369 11.02 -4.38 -9.58
N GLY A 370 9.69 -4.38 -9.52
CA GLY A 370 8.90 -3.73 -8.48
C GLY A 370 9.29 -4.19 -7.06
N SER A 371 9.41 -5.50 -6.84
CA SER A 371 9.82 -6.04 -5.54
C SER A 371 11.25 -5.68 -5.15
N ALA A 372 12.17 -5.60 -6.12
CA ALA A 372 13.56 -5.19 -5.87
C ALA A 372 13.66 -3.71 -5.51
N LEU A 373 12.82 -2.87 -6.13
CA LEU A 373 12.68 -1.46 -5.77
C LEU A 373 12.02 -1.30 -4.39
N GLN A 374 10.99 -2.08 -4.09
CA GLN A 374 10.29 -2.06 -2.80
C GLN A 374 11.21 -2.41 -1.63
N LEU A 375 12.08 -3.41 -1.80
CA LEU A 375 13.06 -3.81 -0.77
C LEU A 375 14.34 -2.95 -0.79
N GLY A 376 14.43 -1.98 -1.70
CA GLY A 376 15.59 -1.11 -1.87
C GLY A 376 16.88 -1.84 -2.22
N ILE A 377 16.78 -3.01 -2.84
CA ILE A 377 17.92 -3.78 -3.40
C ILE A 377 18.63 -2.95 -4.48
N ILE A 378 17.84 -2.13 -5.19
CA ILE A 378 18.30 -1.10 -6.12
C ILE A 378 17.57 0.21 -5.81
N SER A 379 18.29 1.35 -5.85
CA SER A 379 17.65 2.65 -5.64
C SER A 379 16.93 3.14 -6.90
N ARG A 380 15.85 3.91 -6.71
CA ARG A 380 15.15 4.63 -7.79
C ARG A 380 16.12 5.46 -8.65
N ARG A 381 17.04 6.17 -7.98
CA ARG A 381 18.09 6.98 -8.62
C ARG A 381 19.06 6.14 -9.45
N ARG A 382 19.41 4.94 -8.98
CA ARG A 382 20.29 4.03 -9.73
C ARG A 382 19.63 3.55 -11.01
N VAL A 383 18.36 3.18 -10.97
CA VAL A 383 17.60 2.80 -12.17
C VAL A 383 17.57 3.96 -13.17
N TYR A 384 17.24 5.17 -12.72
CA TYR A 384 17.22 6.36 -13.58
C TYR A 384 18.59 6.63 -14.20
N TYR A 385 19.66 6.57 -13.38
CA TYR A 385 21.03 6.76 -13.83
C TYR A 385 21.42 5.77 -14.92
N GLU A 386 21.13 4.48 -14.74
CA GLU A 386 21.45 3.43 -15.71
C GLU A 386 20.67 3.59 -17.01
N ALA A 387 19.38 3.92 -16.93
CA ALA A 387 18.53 4.14 -18.10
C ALA A 387 18.99 5.36 -18.91
N VAL A 388 19.29 6.48 -18.25
CA VAL A 388 19.81 7.69 -18.90
C VAL A 388 21.21 7.48 -19.47
N ARG A 389 22.07 6.75 -18.76
CA ARG A 389 23.41 6.41 -19.23
C ARG A 389 23.34 5.60 -20.52
N TYR A 390 22.52 4.55 -20.55
CA TYR A 390 22.31 3.73 -21.74
C TYR A 390 21.75 4.56 -22.92
N GLU A 391 20.78 5.44 -22.65
CA GLU A 391 20.22 6.33 -23.66
C GLU A 391 21.28 7.27 -24.27
N LYS A 392 22.12 7.88 -23.42
CA LYS A 392 23.25 8.71 -23.86
C LYS A 392 24.25 7.89 -24.69
N GLU A 393 24.61 6.68 -24.25
CA GLU A 393 25.54 5.79 -24.99
C GLU A 393 25.02 5.47 -26.40
N ARG A 394 23.72 5.22 -26.55
CA ARG A 394 23.09 4.90 -27.83
C ARG A 394 23.00 6.09 -28.79
N ASN A 395 22.86 7.30 -28.25
CA ASN A 395 22.63 8.53 -29.00
C ASN A 395 23.87 9.45 -29.05
N ALA A 396 25.08 8.86 -29.11
CA ALA A 396 26.35 9.59 -29.22
C ALA A 396 26.57 10.66 -28.13
N GLY A 397 26.09 10.41 -26.92
CA GLY A 397 26.24 11.27 -25.74
C GLY A 397 25.09 12.24 -25.49
N PHE A 398 24.10 12.32 -26.39
CA PHE A 398 22.98 13.26 -26.28
C PHE A 398 21.69 12.57 -25.86
N LEU A 399 20.86 13.25 -25.09
CA LEU A 399 19.46 12.85 -24.92
C LEU A 399 18.67 13.40 -26.11
N SER A 400 17.98 12.52 -26.83
CA SER A 400 17.17 12.91 -27.99
C SER A 400 16.07 13.91 -27.57
N PRO A 401 15.87 15.00 -28.32
CA PRO A 401 14.75 15.92 -28.07
C PRO A 401 13.39 15.29 -28.40
N PHE A 402 13.37 14.15 -29.09
CA PHE A 402 12.16 13.44 -29.52
C PHE A 402 11.72 12.32 -28.55
N GLY A 403 12.33 12.23 -27.36
CA GLY A 403 12.02 11.22 -26.35
C GLY A 403 13.05 10.08 -26.29
N TYR A 404 12.75 9.03 -25.51
CA TYR A 404 13.64 7.90 -25.32
C TYR A 404 13.64 6.94 -26.51
N SER A 405 14.79 6.36 -26.81
CA SER A 405 15.03 5.51 -27.97
C SER A 405 14.31 4.16 -27.92
N THR A 406 13.92 3.69 -26.73
CA THR A 406 13.22 2.41 -26.54
C THR A 406 12.10 2.49 -25.51
N ALA A 407 11.09 1.64 -25.67
CA ALA A 407 9.99 1.52 -24.71
C ALA A 407 10.47 1.03 -23.32
N SER A 408 11.50 0.18 -23.26
CA SER A 408 12.07 -0.30 -22.00
C SER A 408 12.76 0.81 -21.21
N VAL A 409 13.46 1.73 -21.87
CA VAL A 409 14.08 2.91 -21.21
C VAL A 409 12.99 3.82 -20.65
N ALA A 410 11.98 4.14 -21.47
CA ALA A 410 10.84 4.95 -21.03
C ALA A 410 10.13 4.32 -19.82
N ALA A 411 9.82 3.02 -19.89
CA ALA A 411 9.15 2.30 -18.81
C ALA A 411 9.93 2.34 -17.48
N ALA A 412 11.24 2.14 -17.53
CA ALA A 412 12.09 2.18 -16.34
C ALA A 412 12.12 3.57 -15.70
N ILE A 413 12.29 4.62 -16.52
CA ILE A 413 12.34 6.02 -16.06
C ILE A 413 10.98 6.47 -15.52
N ASP A 414 9.91 6.24 -16.28
CA ASP A 414 8.56 6.68 -15.92
C ASP A 414 8.12 6.01 -14.61
N THR A 415 8.45 4.73 -14.41
CA THR A 415 8.14 4.01 -13.17
C THR A 415 8.83 4.61 -11.96
N VAL A 416 10.15 4.85 -12.00
CA VAL A 416 10.86 5.35 -10.81
C VAL A 416 10.55 6.81 -10.50
N CYS A 417 10.27 7.62 -11.53
CA CYS A 417 9.75 8.97 -11.35
C CYS A 417 8.35 8.96 -10.72
N ALA A 418 7.47 8.04 -11.15
CA ALA A 418 6.15 7.87 -10.55
C ALA A 418 6.25 7.47 -9.07
N LEU A 419 7.07 6.46 -8.75
CA LEU A 419 7.29 6.03 -7.36
C LEU A 419 7.81 7.17 -6.48
N GLU A 420 8.72 7.98 -6.99
CA GLU A 420 9.20 9.17 -6.27
C GLU A 420 8.10 10.21 -6.07
N TRP A 421 7.32 10.52 -7.10
CA TRP A 421 6.23 11.48 -7.00
C TRP A 421 5.21 11.10 -5.93
N TYR A 422 4.76 9.84 -5.92
CA TYR A 422 3.81 9.37 -4.91
C TYR A 422 4.43 9.33 -3.51
N TRP A 423 5.73 9.01 -3.39
CA TRP A 423 6.45 9.12 -2.12
C TRP A 423 6.52 10.58 -1.62
N LEU A 424 6.77 11.56 -2.49
CA LEU A 424 6.80 12.97 -2.12
C LEU A 424 5.43 13.53 -1.71
N LEU A 425 4.37 13.18 -2.44
CA LEU A 425 3.00 13.55 -2.08
C LEU A 425 2.64 13.01 -0.69
N SER A 426 3.03 11.77 -0.44
CA SER A 426 2.87 11.07 0.83
C SER A 426 3.59 11.77 1.97
N TYR A 427 4.88 12.04 1.76
CA TYR A 427 5.75 12.69 2.75
C TYR A 427 5.30 14.12 3.07
N LYS A 428 4.96 14.94 2.07
CA LYS A 428 4.40 16.30 2.26
C LYS A 428 3.17 16.28 3.16
N ARG A 429 2.31 15.28 2.98
CA ARG A 429 1.05 15.19 3.72
C ARG A 429 1.25 14.80 5.19
N GLN A 430 2.21 13.92 5.48
CA GLN A 430 2.53 13.53 6.86
C GLN A 430 3.03 14.69 7.72
N LEU A 431 3.66 15.70 7.12
CA LEU A 431 4.15 16.87 7.86
C LEU A 431 3.03 17.85 8.26
N LYS A 432 1.85 17.79 7.63
CA LYS A 432 0.71 18.64 7.99
C LYS A 432 0.04 18.11 9.26
N LYS A 433 0.36 18.73 10.41
CA LYS A 433 -0.18 18.35 11.73
C LYS A 433 -1.60 18.88 12.01
N ASP A 434 -2.07 19.87 11.23
CA ASP A 434 -3.29 20.64 11.52
C ASP A 434 -4.55 20.15 10.78
N GLU A 435 -4.55 18.96 10.16
CA GLU A 435 -5.75 18.39 9.55
C GLU A 435 -6.64 17.68 10.60
N PRO A 436 -7.99 17.78 10.49
CA PRO A 436 -8.93 17.22 11.48
C PRO A 436 -8.82 15.69 11.64
N TYR A 437 -8.27 15.00 10.65
CA TYR A 437 -7.93 13.59 10.71
C TYR A 437 -6.66 13.31 9.90
N ARG A 438 -5.80 12.45 10.44
CA ARG A 438 -4.52 12.12 9.80
C ARG A 438 -4.69 11.15 8.65
N ASN A 439 -4.02 11.46 7.55
CA ASN A 439 -3.87 10.56 6.43
C ASN A 439 -2.83 9.50 6.76
N ARG A 440 -3.15 8.25 6.42
CA ARG A 440 -2.31 7.09 6.63
C ARG A 440 -2.07 6.40 5.30
N LEU A 441 -0.94 5.74 5.18
CA LEU A 441 -0.60 4.96 4.01
C LEU A 441 -0.40 3.50 4.37
N TRP A 442 -0.95 2.66 3.52
CA TRP A 442 -0.79 1.21 3.55
C TRP A 442 -0.24 0.77 2.19
N ARG A 443 0.68 -0.18 2.19
CA ARG A 443 1.21 -0.76 0.95
C ARG A 443 0.50 -2.06 0.65
N TRP A 444 -0.20 -2.08 -0.48
CA TRP A 444 -0.90 -3.25 -1.01
C TRP A 444 -0.21 -3.72 -2.29
N ASN A 445 0.26 -4.97 -2.32
CA ASN A 445 0.95 -5.56 -3.46
C ASN A 445 2.07 -4.66 -4.05
N GLY A 446 2.84 -4.01 -3.18
CA GLY A 446 3.94 -3.13 -3.57
C GLY A 446 3.54 -1.66 -3.78
N HIS A 447 2.25 -1.32 -3.79
CA HIS A 447 1.75 0.01 -4.12
C HIS A 447 1.19 0.77 -2.92
N LEU A 448 1.52 2.07 -2.81
CA LEU A 448 0.98 2.94 -1.76
C LEU A 448 -0.50 3.27 -1.98
N ILE A 449 -1.31 2.93 -0.97
CA ILE A 449 -2.74 3.20 -0.86
C ILE A 449 -2.97 4.18 0.28
N GLN A 450 -3.68 5.26 -0.03
CA GLN A 450 -4.07 6.26 0.96
C GLN A 450 -5.39 5.91 1.63
N TYR A 451 -5.44 6.11 2.94
CA TYR A 451 -6.66 5.99 3.72
C TYR A 451 -6.64 6.93 4.93
N THR A 452 -7.79 7.06 5.59
CA THR A 452 -7.90 7.70 6.90
C THR A 452 -8.80 6.89 7.82
N VAL A 453 -8.70 7.14 9.12
CA VAL A 453 -9.54 6.55 10.15
C VAL A 453 -9.92 7.60 11.20
N VAL A 454 -11.19 7.62 11.57
CA VAL A 454 -11.78 8.51 12.58
C VAL A 454 -12.60 7.66 13.56
N GLY A 455 -12.58 8.04 14.83
CA GLY A 455 -13.13 7.23 15.93
C GLY A 455 -12.14 6.19 16.46
N SER A 456 -12.28 5.83 17.74
CA SER A 456 -11.44 4.82 18.40
C SER A 456 -12.14 3.48 18.60
N ASP A 457 -13.47 3.50 18.76
CA ASP A 457 -14.27 2.38 19.21
C ASP A 457 -15.61 2.31 18.46
N GLY A 458 -16.32 1.18 18.63
CA GLY A 458 -17.64 0.94 18.03
C GLY A 458 -17.60 0.18 16.71
N PRO A 459 -18.77 0.03 16.04
CA PRO A 459 -18.90 -0.70 14.78
C PRO A 459 -17.94 -0.20 13.72
N ALA A 460 -17.31 -1.13 12.98
CA ALA A 460 -16.36 -0.80 11.94
C ALA A 460 -17.07 -0.45 10.62
N VAL A 461 -16.75 0.70 10.05
CA VAL A 461 -17.37 1.21 8.82
C VAL A 461 -16.29 1.52 7.78
N LEU A 462 -16.43 1.01 6.57
CA LEU A 462 -15.53 1.31 5.45
C LEU A 462 -16.27 2.08 4.36
N LEU A 463 -15.81 3.31 4.09
CA LEU A 463 -16.31 4.18 3.03
C LEU A 463 -15.46 4.01 1.76
N VAL A 464 -16.11 3.68 0.65
CA VAL A 464 -15.47 3.38 -0.64
C VAL A 464 -16.01 4.32 -1.71
N HIS A 465 -15.13 5.11 -2.33
CA HIS A 465 -15.51 6.15 -3.28
C HIS A 465 -15.84 5.60 -4.68
N GLY A 466 -16.55 6.40 -5.48
CA GLY A 466 -16.85 6.13 -6.88
C GLY A 466 -15.72 6.48 -7.86
N PHE A 467 -15.98 6.36 -9.16
CA PHE A 467 -14.98 6.68 -10.19
C PHE A 467 -14.49 8.12 -10.12
N GLY A 468 -13.17 8.31 -10.28
CA GLY A 468 -12.54 9.64 -10.33
C GLY A 468 -12.45 10.36 -8.98
N ALA A 469 -13.14 9.86 -7.95
CA ALA A 469 -13.12 10.38 -6.59
C ALA A 469 -11.93 9.83 -5.76
N PHE A 470 -11.96 10.11 -4.46
CA PHE A 470 -10.95 9.77 -3.46
C PHE A 470 -11.60 9.81 -2.07
N HIS A 471 -10.90 9.35 -1.04
CA HIS A 471 -11.50 9.19 0.30
C HIS A 471 -12.02 10.50 0.90
N GLU A 472 -11.40 11.66 0.61
CA GLU A 472 -11.85 12.97 1.09
C GLU A 472 -13.17 13.43 0.44
N HIS A 473 -13.70 12.70 -0.55
CA HIS A 473 -15.07 12.88 -1.00
C HIS A 473 -16.11 12.54 0.10
N TYR A 474 -15.66 11.89 1.18
CA TYR A 474 -16.43 11.64 2.40
C TYR A 474 -16.15 12.66 3.53
N ARG A 475 -15.64 13.86 3.19
CA ARG A 475 -15.26 14.93 4.14
C ARG A 475 -16.31 15.26 5.20
N ASP A 476 -17.59 15.22 4.84
CA ASP A 476 -18.71 15.53 5.76
C ASP A 476 -19.38 14.27 6.33
N ASN A 477 -18.92 13.08 5.96
CA ASN A 477 -19.45 11.80 6.45
C ASN A 477 -18.58 11.23 7.58
N LEU A 478 -17.25 11.34 7.45
CA LEU A 478 -16.27 10.75 8.38
C LEU A 478 -16.53 11.11 9.84
N CYS A 479 -16.46 12.40 10.19
CA CYS A 479 -16.64 12.86 11.57
C CYS A 479 -18.06 12.62 12.07
N SER A 480 -19.07 12.89 11.23
CA SER A 480 -20.48 12.74 11.61
C SER A 480 -20.85 11.29 11.94
N ILE A 481 -20.37 10.32 11.15
CA ILE A 481 -20.60 8.89 11.41
C ILE A 481 -19.79 8.44 12.63
N ALA A 482 -18.57 8.96 12.82
CA ALA A 482 -17.74 8.63 13.98
C ALA A 482 -18.34 9.17 15.30
N GLU A 483 -18.85 10.41 15.30
CA GLU A 483 -19.55 11.04 16.43
C GLU A 483 -20.81 10.27 16.84
N ALA A 484 -21.42 9.52 15.92
CA ALA A 484 -22.51 8.60 16.22
C ALA A 484 -22.06 7.28 16.91
N GLY A 485 -20.78 7.17 17.30
CA GLY A 485 -20.23 6.03 18.04
C GLY A 485 -19.67 4.91 17.16
N ASN A 486 -19.28 5.21 15.94
CA ASN A 486 -18.68 4.25 15.01
C ASN A 486 -17.18 4.52 14.82
N ARG A 487 -16.47 3.49 14.35
CA ARG A 487 -15.09 3.64 13.87
C ARG A 487 -15.09 3.60 12.35
N VAL A 488 -14.66 4.69 11.73
CA VAL A 488 -14.88 4.93 10.29
C VAL A 488 -13.56 5.02 9.55
N TRP A 489 -13.39 4.18 8.54
CA TRP A 489 -12.31 4.23 7.58
C TRP A 489 -12.82 4.75 6.25
N ALA A 490 -12.01 5.54 5.55
CA ALA A 490 -12.23 5.85 4.15
C ALA A 490 -10.95 5.59 3.38
N VAL A 491 -11.05 4.87 2.26
CA VAL A 491 -9.91 4.42 1.45
C VAL A 491 -9.94 5.04 0.07
N THR A 492 -8.79 5.48 -0.43
CA THR A 492 -8.59 5.87 -1.83
C THR A 492 -8.07 4.68 -2.60
N LEU A 493 -8.89 4.14 -3.50
CA LEU A 493 -8.58 2.95 -4.29
C LEU A 493 -7.31 3.14 -5.15
N LEU A 494 -6.59 2.04 -5.43
CA LEU A 494 -5.46 2.04 -6.36
C LEU A 494 -5.89 2.63 -7.70
N GLY A 495 -5.07 3.52 -8.27
CA GLY A 495 -5.43 4.24 -9.50
C GLY A 495 -6.09 5.60 -9.29
N PHE A 496 -6.50 5.95 -8.06
CA PHE A 496 -7.28 7.17 -7.78
C PHE A 496 -6.61 8.10 -6.77
N GLY A 497 -7.09 9.34 -6.72
CA GLY A 497 -6.60 10.37 -5.79
C GLY A 497 -5.07 10.45 -5.71
N LYS A 498 -4.53 10.39 -4.50
CA LYS A 498 -3.09 10.36 -4.23
C LYS A 498 -2.54 8.95 -3.98
N SER A 499 -3.36 7.91 -4.14
CA SER A 499 -2.85 6.54 -4.20
C SER A 499 -2.05 6.33 -5.50
N GLU A 500 -1.11 5.39 -5.45
CA GLU A 500 -0.29 5.04 -6.62
C GLU A 500 -1.17 4.59 -7.80
N LYS A 501 -0.67 4.85 -9.01
CA LYS A 501 -1.33 4.49 -10.28
C LYS A 501 -0.37 3.66 -11.14
N PRO A 502 -0.03 2.44 -10.71
CA PRO A 502 0.93 1.61 -11.42
C PRO A 502 0.43 1.23 -12.82
N ASN A 503 1.36 0.91 -13.73
CA ASN A 503 1.04 0.44 -15.08
C ASN A 503 0.65 -1.05 -15.06
N ILE A 504 -0.56 -1.34 -14.59
CA ILE A 504 -1.14 -2.68 -14.50
C ILE A 504 -2.48 -2.74 -15.23
N ILE A 505 -3.06 -3.95 -15.33
CA ILE A 505 -4.44 -4.14 -15.73
C ILE A 505 -5.33 -3.94 -14.50
N TYR A 506 -6.25 -2.98 -14.55
CA TYR A 506 -7.23 -2.75 -13.49
C TYR A 506 -8.51 -3.53 -13.79
N THR A 507 -9.00 -4.31 -12.82
CA THR A 507 -10.24 -5.08 -12.92
C THR A 507 -11.13 -4.89 -11.68
N GLU A 508 -12.42 -5.19 -11.82
CA GLU A 508 -13.39 -5.19 -10.74
C GLU A 508 -12.97 -6.10 -9.59
N LEU A 509 -12.41 -7.26 -9.93
CA LEU A 509 -11.96 -8.25 -8.97
C LEU A 509 -10.70 -7.79 -8.24
N MET A 510 -9.76 -7.13 -8.93
CA MET A 510 -8.58 -6.56 -8.31
C MET A 510 -8.95 -5.50 -7.27
N TRP A 511 -9.89 -4.59 -7.56
CA TRP A 511 -10.35 -3.61 -6.58
C TRP A 511 -11.11 -4.25 -5.42
N ALA A 512 -11.88 -5.32 -5.66
CA ALA A 512 -12.52 -6.08 -4.60
C ALA A 512 -11.49 -6.80 -3.70
N GLU A 513 -10.43 -7.37 -4.28
CA GLU A 513 -9.30 -7.96 -3.53
C GLU A 513 -8.55 -6.91 -2.70
N LEU A 514 -8.36 -5.70 -3.23
CA LEU A 514 -7.80 -4.59 -2.47
C LEU A 514 -8.64 -4.28 -1.23
N LEU A 515 -9.98 -4.19 -1.38
CA LEU A 515 -10.89 -3.94 -0.27
C LEU A 515 -10.89 -5.08 0.75
N ARG A 516 -10.91 -6.33 0.28
CA ARG A 516 -10.79 -7.52 1.14
C ARG A 516 -9.51 -7.47 1.96
N ASP A 517 -8.37 -7.22 1.32
CA ASP A 517 -7.07 -7.17 1.98
C ASP A 517 -6.97 -5.99 2.94
N PHE A 518 -7.60 -4.85 2.60
CA PHE A 518 -7.70 -3.71 3.50
C PHE A 518 -8.48 -4.07 4.78
N ILE A 519 -9.61 -4.77 4.65
CA ILE A 519 -10.40 -5.24 5.80
C ILE A 519 -9.57 -6.20 6.67
N ILE A 520 -8.80 -7.11 6.05
CA ILE A 520 -8.00 -8.10 6.78
C ILE A 520 -6.78 -7.45 7.45
N GLU A 521 -6.00 -6.65 6.72
CA GLU A 521 -4.69 -6.16 7.17
C GLU A 521 -4.77 -4.87 7.98
N VAL A 522 -5.67 -3.95 7.60
CA VAL A 522 -5.73 -2.60 8.18
C VAL A 522 -6.83 -2.50 9.23
N MET A 523 -8.01 -3.07 8.96
CA MET A 523 -9.15 -3.01 9.89
C MET A 523 -9.08 -4.12 10.93
N GLY A 524 -8.72 -5.34 10.50
CA GLY A 524 -8.55 -6.52 11.35
C GLY A 524 -9.86 -7.10 11.91
N GLN A 525 -11.01 -6.73 11.35
CA GLN A 525 -12.34 -7.16 11.80
C GLN A 525 -13.40 -6.95 10.69
N PRO A 526 -14.56 -7.63 10.74
CA PRO A 526 -15.64 -7.43 9.77
C PRO A 526 -16.19 -6.00 9.83
N ALA A 527 -16.76 -5.53 8.72
CA ALA A 527 -17.17 -4.13 8.63
C ALA A 527 -18.50 -3.93 7.89
N HIS A 528 -19.18 -2.84 8.21
CA HIS A 528 -20.22 -2.26 7.38
C HIS A 528 -19.56 -1.56 6.20
N LEU A 529 -19.85 -2.02 4.98
CA LEU A 529 -19.27 -1.45 3.76
C LEU A 529 -20.23 -0.46 3.13
N VAL A 530 -19.78 0.78 2.92
CA VAL A 530 -20.57 1.86 2.33
C VAL A 530 -19.88 2.29 1.03
N GLY A 531 -20.55 2.11 -0.10
CA GLY A 531 -19.97 2.39 -1.40
C GLY A 531 -20.83 3.30 -2.26
N ASN A 532 -20.22 4.33 -2.86
CA ASN A 532 -20.86 5.17 -3.87
C ASN A 532 -20.49 4.71 -5.29
N SER A 533 -21.45 4.69 -6.21
CA SER A 533 -21.20 4.42 -7.64
C SER A 533 -20.41 3.12 -7.83
N MET A 534 -19.26 3.14 -8.52
CA MET A 534 -18.39 1.97 -8.67
C MET A 534 -17.91 1.39 -7.32
N GLY A 535 -17.68 2.22 -6.31
CA GLY A 535 -17.35 1.76 -4.96
C GLY A 535 -18.45 0.86 -4.38
N GLY A 536 -19.72 1.18 -4.68
CA GLY A 536 -20.88 0.34 -4.36
C GLY A 536 -20.83 -1.04 -5.03
N TYR A 537 -20.38 -1.09 -6.28
CA TYR A 537 -20.20 -2.36 -6.99
C TYR A 537 -19.08 -3.20 -6.38
N PHE A 538 -17.94 -2.60 -6.01
CA PHE A 538 -16.81 -3.33 -5.43
C PHE A 538 -17.15 -3.90 -4.05
N VAL A 539 -17.83 -3.13 -3.19
CA VAL A 539 -18.29 -3.67 -1.89
C VAL A 539 -19.33 -4.77 -2.06
N SER A 540 -20.14 -4.72 -3.13
CA SER A 540 -21.06 -5.81 -3.47
C SER A 540 -20.31 -7.09 -3.87
N ILE A 541 -19.21 -6.98 -4.63
CA ILE A 541 -18.33 -8.12 -4.94
C ILE A 541 -17.73 -8.69 -3.66
N VAL A 542 -17.24 -7.83 -2.76
CA VAL A 542 -16.70 -8.28 -1.47
C VAL A 542 -17.74 -9.04 -0.66
N GLY A 543 -18.97 -8.52 -0.52
CA GLY A 543 -20.04 -9.23 0.19
C GLY A 543 -20.50 -10.53 -0.49
N GLY A 544 -20.46 -10.59 -1.82
CA GLY A 544 -20.79 -11.81 -2.56
C GLY A 544 -19.72 -12.91 -2.40
N LEU A 545 -18.44 -12.55 -2.47
CA LEU A 545 -17.32 -13.51 -2.44
C LEU A 545 -16.85 -13.83 -1.02
N TRP A 546 -16.85 -12.84 -0.12
CA TRP A 546 -16.33 -12.94 1.24
C TRP A 546 -17.32 -12.38 2.27
N PRO A 547 -18.55 -12.95 2.37
CA PRO A 547 -19.58 -12.46 3.29
C PRO A 547 -19.14 -12.47 4.76
N CYS A 548 -18.18 -13.30 5.16
CA CYS A 548 -17.63 -13.31 6.52
C CYS A 548 -16.86 -12.04 6.91
N LEU A 549 -16.48 -11.21 5.94
CA LEU A 549 -15.80 -9.93 6.18
C LEU A 549 -16.77 -8.74 6.26
N VAL A 550 -18.08 -8.97 6.05
CA VAL A 550 -19.07 -7.93 5.81
C VAL A 550 -20.24 -8.06 6.78
N GLU A 551 -20.45 -7.04 7.62
CA GLU A 551 -21.59 -6.98 8.53
C GLU A 551 -22.87 -6.54 7.83
N SER A 552 -22.77 -5.50 6.99
CA SER A 552 -23.83 -5.05 6.09
C SER A 552 -23.27 -4.24 4.93
N ILE A 553 -24.08 -4.00 3.90
CA ILE A 553 -23.72 -3.16 2.75
C ILE A 553 -24.68 -1.97 2.64
N VAL A 554 -24.12 -0.78 2.41
CA VAL A 554 -24.86 0.42 2.02
C VAL A 554 -24.42 0.84 0.61
N LEU A 555 -25.35 0.86 -0.32
CA LEU A 555 -25.14 1.21 -1.73
C LEU A 555 -25.72 2.60 -2.00
N MET A 556 -24.87 3.53 -2.42
CA MET A 556 -25.27 4.91 -2.75
C MET A 556 -25.13 5.15 -4.24
N ASN A 557 -26.25 5.22 -4.95
CA ASN A 557 -26.26 5.35 -6.43
C ASN A 557 -25.27 4.37 -7.11
N SER A 558 -25.22 3.12 -6.61
CA SER A 558 -24.20 2.15 -6.99
C SER A 558 -24.21 1.83 -8.48
N ALA A 559 -23.05 1.50 -9.03
CA ALA A 559 -22.94 0.85 -10.33
C ALA A 559 -23.39 -0.63 -10.25
N GLY A 560 -23.30 -1.34 -11.38
CA GLY A 560 -23.73 -2.73 -11.53
C GLY A 560 -25.20 -2.85 -11.94
N GLU A 561 -25.50 -3.84 -12.78
CA GLU A 561 -26.84 -4.09 -13.32
C GLU A 561 -27.53 -5.23 -12.59
N VAL A 562 -28.87 -5.19 -12.58
CA VAL A 562 -29.70 -6.32 -12.16
C VAL A 562 -30.12 -7.06 -13.42
N ILE A 563 -29.73 -8.32 -13.54
CA ILE A 563 -30.03 -9.14 -14.73
C ILE A 563 -31.03 -10.23 -14.32
N PRO A 564 -32.30 -10.17 -14.79
CA PRO A 564 -33.32 -11.18 -14.49
C PRO A 564 -32.95 -12.55 -15.04
N GLY A 565 -33.27 -13.61 -14.30
CA GLY A 565 -33.07 -14.98 -14.79
C GLY A 565 -31.61 -15.34 -15.09
N TYR A 566 -30.64 -14.63 -14.50
CA TYR A 566 -29.22 -14.89 -14.72
C TYR A 566 -28.84 -16.29 -14.24
N SER A 567 -28.85 -17.25 -15.15
CA SER A 567 -28.29 -18.59 -14.99
C SER A 567 -26.92 -18.63 -15.65
N SER A 568 -25.91 -18.12 -14.93
CA SER A 568 -24.47 -18.24 -15.19
C SER A 568 -24.07 -18.53 -16.64
N LEU A 569 -23.81 -17.48 -17.43
CA LEU A 569 -23.15 -17.62 -18.72
C LEU A 569 -21.80 -16.90 -18.74
N LEU A 570 -20.78 -17.70 -19.06
CA LEU A 570 -19.47 -17.40 -19.62
C LEU A 570 -18.85 -16.07 -19.18
N PHE A 571 -18.00 -16.17 -18.16
CA PHE A 571 -16.86 -15.26 -18.00
C PHE A 571 -16.08 -15.26 -19.33
N SER A 572 -16.25 -14.23 -20.15
CA SER A 572 -15.36 -14.03 -21.28
C SER A 572 -14.01 -13.65 -20.70
N LYS A 573 -13.08 -14.60 -20.71
CA LYS A 573 -11.66 -14.33 -20.50
C LYS A 573 -11.30 -13.14 -21.38
N GLU A 574 -10.78 -12.08 -20.75
CA GLU A 574 -10.22 -10.86 -21.35
C GLU A 574 -10.61 -10.66 -22.82
N ARG A 575 -11.68 -9.88 -23.09
CA ARG A 575 -11.80 -9.31 -24.43
C ARG A 575 -10.60 -8.38 -24.59
N GLU A 576 -9.63 -8.81 -25.41
CA GLU A 576 -8.62 -7.90 -25.96
C GLU A 576 -9.34 -6.65 -26.43
N ILE A 577 -8.91 -5.48 -25.93
CA ILE A 577 -9.48 -4.20 -26.33
C ILE A 577 -9.29 -4.11 -27.84
N SER A 578 -10.38 -4.18 -28.60
CA SER A 578 -10.28 -4.00 -30.05
C SER A 578 -9.66 -2.62 -30.32
N GLY A 579 -8.83 -2.48 -31.36
CA GLY A 579 -8.17 -1.21 -31.65
C GLY A 579 -9.15 -0.01 -31.75
N ALA A 580 -10.40 -0.27 -32.14
CA ALA A 580 -11.49 0.70 -32.15
C ALA A 580 -11.97 1.13 -30.75
N ALA A 581 -12.09 0.19 -29.80
CA ALA A 581 -12.41 0.50 -28.40
C ALA A 581 -11.29 1.30 -27.73
N TRP A 582 -10.03 0.97 -28.06
CA TRP A 582 -8.87 1.73 -27.60
C TRP A 582 -8.88 3.17 -28.13
N LEU A 583 -9.08 3.37 -29.43
CA LEU A 583 -9.23 4.71 -30.04
C LEU A 583 -10.41 5.50 -29.45
N GLY A 584 -11.56 4.84 -29.25
CA GLY A 584 -12.75 5.43 -28.65
C GLY A 584 -12.51 5.91 -27.21
N SER A 585 -11.82 5.11 -26.39
CA SER A 585 -11.46 5.49 -25.01
C SER A 585 -10.59 6.75 -24.97
N ARG A 586 -9.68 6.91 -25.93
CA ARG A 586 -8.81 8.11 -26.03
C ARG A 586 -9.60 9.35 -26.46
N ALA A 587 -10.57 9.21 -27.36
CA ALA A 587 -11.43 10.32 -27.77
C ALA A 587 -12.36 10.77 -26.63
N LEU A 588 -12.99 9.82 -25.93
CA LEU A 588 -13.81 10.09 -24.75
C LEU A 588 -12.98 10.72 -23.63
N LEU A 589 -11.75 10.25 -23.42
CA LEU A 589 -10.82 10.85 -22.48
C LEU A 589 -10.53 12.32 -22.82
N GLN A 590 -10.37 12.67 -24.09
CA GLN A 590 -10.22 14.07 -24.48
C GLN A 590 -11.48 14.88 -24.16
N TYR A 591 -12.67 14.34 -24.43
CA TYR A 591 -13.93 15.00 -24.09
C TYR A 591 -14.08 15.26 -22.58
N LEU A 592 -13.79 14.24 -21.76
CA LEU A 592 -13.87 14.34 -20.30
C LEU A 592 -12.93 15.41 -19.76
N ARG A 593 -11.73 15.59 -20.33
CA ARG A 593 -10.81 16.66 -19.88
C ARG A 593 -11.42 18.06 -19.96
N PHE A 594 -12.09 18.37 -21.07
CA PHE A 594 -12.68 19.70 -21.26
C PHE A 594 -14.01 19.86 -20.53
N SER A 595 -14.67 18.74 -20.21
CA SER A 595 -16.04 18.75 -19.68
C SER A 595 -16.13 18.33 -18.21
N LEU A 596 -15.04 17.88 -17.56
CA LEU A 596 -15.10 17.26 -16.23
C LEU A 596 -15.76 18.16 -15.20
N GLY A 597 -15.37 19.45 -15.15
CA GLY A 597 -15.99 20.38 -14.19
C GLY A 597 -17.51 20.52 -14.39
N SER A 598 -17.98 20.52 -15.64
CA SER A 598 -19.41 20.54 -15.96
C SER A 598 -20.09 19.21 -15.60
N LEU A 599 -19.46 18.08 -15.93
CA LEU A 599 -19.97 16.74 -15.62
C LEU A 599 -20.08 16.50 -14.12
N VAL A 600 -19.06 16.91 -13.35
CA VAL A 600 -19.08 16.83 -11.89
C VAL A 600 -20.22 17.70 -11.38
N LYS A 601 -20.37 18.96 -11.81
CA LYS A 601 -21.49 19.82 -11.38
C LYS A 601 -22.86 19.24 -11.72
N ASN A 602 -23.01 18.61 -12.88
CA ASN A 602 -24.26 17.95 -13.27
C ASN A 602 -24.62 16.79 -12.33
N CYS A 603 -23.64 16.13 -11.70
CA CYS A 603 -23.86 15.09 -10.70
C CYS A 603 -24.46 15.61 -9.37
N TYR A 604 -24.52 16.93 -9.17
CA TYR A 604 -25.04 17.61 -7.97
C TYR A 604 -26.16 18.60 -8.35
N PRO A 605 -27.29 18.13 -8.90
CA PRO A 605 -28.36 18.99 -9.38
C PRO A 605 -29.10 19.75 -8.27
N THR A 606 -29.09 19.23 -7.04
CA THR A 606 -29.77 19.81 -5.87
C THR A 606 -28.89 20.83 -5.14
N ARG A 607 -27.57 20.57 -5.06
CA ARG A 607 -26.58 21.47 -4.47
C ARG A 607 -25.29 21.57 -5.30
N PRO A 608 -25.31 22.26 -6.45
CA PRO A 608 -24.16 22.37 -7.34
C PRO A 608 -22.92 23.01 -6.70
N GLU A 609 -23.10 23.83 -5.65
CA GLU A 609 -22.01 24.47 -4.91
C GLU A 609 -21.08 23.48 -4.19
N ARG A 610 -21.55 22.24 -3.96
CA ARG A 610 -20.76 21.16 -3.35
C ARG A 610 -19.71 20.60 -4.30
N ALA A 611 -19.99 20.66 -5.60
CA ALA A 611 -19.01 20.44 -6.67
C ALA A 611 -18.10 21.68 -6.82
N ASP A 612 -17.40 21.98 -5.74
CA ASP A 612 -16.48 23.11 -5.63
C ASP A 612 -15.20 22.89 -6.47
N ASP A 613 -14.43 23.97 -6.63
CA ASP A 613 -13.21 23.95 -7.43
C ASP A 613 -12.15 23.01 -6.84
N TRP A 614 -12.12 22.83 -5.52
CA TRP A 614 -11.18 21.92 -4.87
C TRP A 614 -11.46 20.46 -5.26
N LEU A 615 -12.71 20.03 -5.17
CA LEU A 615 -13.15 18.68 -5.54
C LEU A 615 -12.89 18.42 -7.02
N ILE A 616 -13.27 19.37 -7.89
CA ILE A 616 -13.04 19.28 -9.33
C ILE A 616 -11.54 19.16 -9.63
N ASN A 617 -10.70 20.00 -9.00
CA ASN A 617 -9.25 19.98 -9.22
C ASN A 617 -8.59 18.68 -8.75
N GLU A 618 -9.02 18.11 -7.61
CA GLU A 618 -8.51 16.82 -7.16
C GLU A 618 -9.01 15.67 -8.03
N MET A 619 -10.26 15.70 -8.52
CA MET A 619 -10.76 14.72 -9.50
C MET A 619 -10.02 14.82 -10.84
N LEU A 620 -9.66 16.03 -11.27
CA LEU A 620 -8.86 16.26 -12.49
C LEU A 620 -7.49 15.57 -12.43
N ARG A 621 -6.92 15.36 -11.24
CA ARG A 621 -5.66 14.60 -11.08
C ARG A 621 -5.78 13.16 -11.61
N ALA A 622 -6.96 12.56 -11.48
CA ALA A 622 -7.22 11.19 -11.91
C ALA A 622 -7.55 11.08 -13.41
N VAL A 623 -8.08 12.13 -14.04
CA VAL A 623 -8.70 12.07 -15.39
C VAL A 623 -7.81 12.63 -16.50
N SER A 624 -6.59 13.04 -16.18
CA SER A 624 -5.80 13.86 -17.08
C SER A 624 -4.47 13.23 -17.51
N PHE A 625 -3.97 13.61 -18.67
CA PHE A 625 -3.07 12.77 -19.48
C PHE A 625 -1.69 13.36 -19.70
N ASP A 626 -0.70 12.47 -19.72
CA ASP A 626 0.65 12.73 -20.19
C ASP A 626 0.74 12.54 -21.72
N LYS A 627 0.83 13.64 -22.46
CA LYS A 627 1.35 13.58 -23.84
C LYS A 627 2.86 13.47 -23.76
N ASN A 628 3.35 12.24 -23.71
CA ASN A 628 4.57 11.90 -24.44
C ASN A 628 4.29 12.04 -25.96
N LEU A 629 4.18 13.31 -26.38
CA LEU A 629 4.67 13.81 -27.65
C LEU A 629 5.28 15.17 -27.33
N TYR A 630 6.59 15.14 -27.08
CA TYR A 630 7.41 16.28 -26.72
C TYR A 630 7.37 17.39 -27.81
N TYR A 631 7.41 18.64 -27.33
CA TYR A 631 7.59 19.89 -28.08
C TYR A 631 6.49 20.30 -29.08
N SER A 632 5.34 20.71 -28.56
CA SER A 632 4.60 21.88 -29.08
C SER A 632 3.52 22.34 -28.10
N ILE A 633 3.72 23.56 -27.60
CA ILE A 633 2.69 24.57 -27.28
C ILE A 633 1.54 24.10 -26.34
N ASN A 634 1.61 24.56 -25.08
CA ASN A 634 0.53 24.64 -24.08
C ASN A 634 -0.22 23.33 -23.74
N LEU A 635 0.40 22.43 -22.97
CA LEU A 635 -0.21 21.15 -22.60
C LEU A 635 -0.25 20.93 -21.07
N ILE A 636 -1.47 20.80 -20.56
CA ILE A 636 -1.81 20.62 -19.14
C ILE A 636 -1.32 19.22 -18.68
N SER A 637 -0.50 19.16 -17.64
CA SER A 637 0.28 17.96 -17.25
C SER A 637 -0.07 17.47 -15.83
N TYR A 638 -0.15 16.15 -15.60
CA TYR A 638 -0.82 15.55 -14.42
C TYR A 638 -0.11 14.29 -13.85
N ASP A 639 -0.67 13.68 -12.79
CA ASP A 639 -0.07 12.59 -12.01
C ASP A 639 0.29 11.35 -12.87
N PRO A 640 1.48 10.75 -12.71
CA PRO A 640 1.92 9.60 -13.50
C PRO A 640 0.97 8.40 -13.39
N GLY A 641 0.70 7.75 -14.53
CA GLY A 641 -0.09 6.51 -14.60
C GLY A 641 -1.62 6.67 -14.66
N SER A 642 -2.14 7.89 -14.51
CA SER A 642 -3.59 8.21 -14.58
C SER A 642 -4.29 7.67 -15.84
N VAL A 643 -3.62 7.74 -16.99
CA VAL A 643 -4.15 7.30 -18.29
C VAL A 643 -4.50 5.81 -18.28
N GLY A 644 -3.63 4.98 -17.70
CA GLY A 644 -3.81 3.53 -17.68
C GLY A 644 -5.06 3.12 -16.91
N VAL A 645 -5.38 3.84 -15.83
CA VAL A 645 -6.57 3.64 -15.00
C VAL A 645 -7.84 3.96 -15.80
N LEU A 646 -7.85 5.11 -16.50
CA LEU A 646 -9.01 5.55 -17.26
C LEU A 646 -9.32 4.62 -18.43
N GLU A 647 -8.29 4.22 -19.20
CA GLU A 647 -8.44 3.24 -20.28
C GLU A 647 -9.07 1.93 -19.79
N SER A 648 -8.65 1.47 -18.60
CA SER A 648 -9.19 0.26 -17.99
C SER A 648 -10.65 0.42 -17.52
N VAL A 649 -11.05 1.58 -17.01
CA VAL A 649 -12.44 1.83 -16.59
C VAL A 649 -13.40 1.94 -17.78
N PHE A 650 -12.96 2.39 -18.95
CA PHE A 650 -13.83 2.38 -20.15
C PHE A 650 -13.90 1.01 -20.84
N SER A 651 -12.98 0.11 -20.50
CA SER A 651 -13.00 -1.29 -20.93
C SER A 651 -13.61 -2.20 -19.86
N PHE A 652 -14.19 -1.61 -18.81
CA PHE A 652 -14.62 -2.27 -17.60
C PHE A 652 -15.80 -3.20 -17.83
N ASN A 653 -15.77 -4.34 -17.16
CA ASN A 653 -16.78 -5.36 -17.30
C ASN A 653 -17.60 -5.43 -16.02
N LEU A 654 -18.80 -4.85 -16.00
CA LEU A 654 -19.79 -5.04 -14.91
C LEU A 654 -20.45 -6.43 -15.03
N SER A 655 -19.62 -7.47 -15.17
CA SER A 655 -20.02 -8.79 -15.63
C SER A 655 -20.83 -9.58 -14.60
N ILE A 656 -20.63 -9.29 -13.30
CA ILE A 656 -21.33 -9.99 -12.24
C ILE A 656 -22.58 -9.18 -11.86
N PRO A 657 -23.80 -9.72 -12.04
CA PRO A 657 -25.02 -8.99 -11.74
C PRO A 657 -25.17 -8.70 -10.25
N LEU A 658 -25.76 -7.55 -9.93
CA LEU A 658 -25.95 -7.09 -8.56
C LEU A 658 -26.87 -8.03 -7.77
N ASN A 659 -27.94 -8.54 -8.38
CA ASN A 659 -28.83 -9.53 -7.75
C ASN A 659 -28.11 -10.84 -7.39
N HIS A 660 -27.09 -11.24 -8.16
CA HIS A 660 -26.26 -12.39 -7.81
C HIS A 660 -25.39 -12.09 -6.58
N LEU A 661 -24.69 -10.95 -6.59
CA LEU A 661 -23.80 -10.53 -5.50
C LEU A 661 -24.53 -10.34 -4.17
N LEU A 662 -25.69 -9.68 -4.20
CA LEU A 662 -26.44 -9.34 -3.00
C LEU A 662 -27.24 -10.50 -2.42
N SER A 663 -27.43 -11.60 -3.16
CA SER A 663 -28.20 -12.77 -2.70
C SER A 663 -27.67 -13.37 -1.39
N ARG A 664 -26.37 -13.24 -1.12
CA ARG A 664 -25.70 -13.73 0.10
C ARG A 664 -25.76 -12.74 1.27
N MET A 665 -26.25 -11.53 1.03
CA MET A 665 -26.34 -10.44 2.01
C MET A 665 -27.80 -10.09 2.32
N LYS A 666 -28.72 -11.06 2.24
CA LYS A 666 -30.15 -10.86 2.49
C LYS A 666 -30.38 -10.21 3.87
N ASP A 667 -31.29 -9.24 3.91
CA ASP A 667 -31.65 -8.44 5.09
C ASP A 667 -30.51 -7.59 5.69
N LYS A 668 -29.37 -7.53 4.99
CA LYS A 668 -28.15 -6.80 5.34
C LYS A 668 -27.72 -5.79 4.26
N VAL A 669 -28.63 -5.40 3.36
CA VAL A 669 -28.36 -4.41 2.32
C VAL A 669 -29.32 -3.23 2.42
N LEU A 670 -28.75 -2.03 2.46
CA LEU A 670 -29.42 -0.75 2.32
C LEU A 670 -29.02 -0.10 1.00
N ILE A 671 -29.99 0.40 0.24
CA ILE A 671 -29.78 1.26 -0.92
C ILE A 671 -30.27 2.66 -0.59
N ILE A 672 -29.37 3.64 -0.75
CA ILE A 672 -29.70 5.06 -0.72
C ILE A 672 -29.60 5.57 -2.16
N GLN A 673 -30.73 5.98 -2.75
CA GLN A 673 -30.80 6.36 -4.15
C GLN A 673 -31.16 7.84 -4.29
N GLY A 674 -30.23 8.62 -4.86
CA GLY A 674 -30.52 9.94 -5.39
C GLY A 674 -31.47 9.84 -6.57
N MET A 675 -32.64 10.46 -6.45
CA MET A 675 -33.69 10.38 -7.48
C MET A 675 -33.47 11.37 -8.63
N GLN A 676 -32.55 12.32 -8.49
CA GLN A 676 -32.14 13.26 -9.54
C GLN A 676 -30.81 12.84 -10.21
N ASP A 677 -30.41 11.56 -10.11
CA ASP A 677 -29.16 11.07 -10.71
C ASP A 677 -29.15 11.27 -12.25
N PRO A 678 -28.20 12.06 -12.81
CA PRO A 678 -28.13 12.27 -14.26
C PRO A 678 -27.49 11.09 -15.01
N ILE A 679 -26.85 10.15 -14.32
CA ILE A 679 -26.06 9.07 -14.93
C ILE A 679 -26.94 7.86 -15.24
N ALA A 680 -27.87 7.51 -14.35
CA ALA A 680 -28.73 6.35 -14.47
C ALA A 680 -30.18 6.70 -14.13
N ASN A 681 -31.14 6.04 -14.79
CA ASN A 681 -32.55 6.20 -14.46
C ASN A 681 -32.87 5.52 -13.13
N SER A 682 -32.92 6.31 -12.06
CA SER A 682 -33.16 5.83 -10.68
C SER A 682 -34.46 5.03 -10.55
N SER A 683 -35.55 5.48 -11.16
CA SER A 683 -36.86 4.80 -11.06
C SER A 683 -36.84 3.40 -11.68
N SER A 684 -36.27 3.27 -12.88
CA SER A 684 -36.12 1.98 -13.56
C SER A 684 -35.20 1.04 -12.77
N ARG A 685 -34.06 1.56 -12.28
CA ARG A 685 -33.12 0.81 -11.45
C ARG A 685 -33.78 0.25 -10.20
N LEU A 686 -34.52 1.09 -9.46
CA LEU A 686 -35.20 0.66 -8.23
C LEU A 686 -36.33 -0.34 -8.50
N ALA A 687 -37.03 -0.23 -9.64
CA ALA A 687 -38.02 -1.23 -10.05
C ALA A 687 -37.37 -2.62 -10.20
N MET A 688 -36.24 -2.69 -10.94
CA MET A 688 -35.50 -3.94 -11.11
C MET A 688 -34.99 -4.52 -9.80
N VAL A 689 -34.48 -3.67 -8.90
CA VAL A 689 -34.03 -4.12 -7.57
C VAL A 689 -35.20 -4.67 -6.75
N ARG A 690 -36.33 -3.98 -6.72
CA ARG A 690 -37.52 -4.42 -5.97
C ARG A 690 -38.06 -5.75 -6.48
N GLU A 691 -37.96 -5.99 -7.79
CA GLU A 691 -38.48 -7.20 -8.42
C GLU A 691 -37.54 -8.41 -8.26
N HIS A 692 -36.22 -8.19 -8.25
CA HIS A 692 -35.24 -9.27 -8.37
C HIS A 692 -34.25 -9.40 -7.21
N CYS A 693 -34.35 -8.55 -6.18
CA CYS A 693 -33.51 -8.63 -5.00
C CYS A 693 -34.36 -8.69 -3.72
N ASP A 694 -34.23 -9.79 -2.98
CA ASP A 694 -34.93 -9.99 -1.71
C ASP A 694 -34.19 -9.36 -0.52
N GLY A 695 -34.93 -8.87 0.46
CA GLY A 695 -34.38 -8.41 1.74
C GLY A 695 -33.53 -7.14 1.64
N ILE A 696 -33.83 -6.27 0.66
CA ILE A 696 -33.16 -4.97 0.49
C ILE A 696 -34.04 -3.85 1.05
N VAL A 697 -33.44 -2.98 1.87
CA VAL A 697 -34.07 -1.74 2.30
C VAL A 697 -33.70 -0.62 1.32
N ILE A 698 -34.69 0.15 0.87
CA ILE A 698 -34.48 1.26 -0.08
C ILE A 698 -34.88 2.58 0.57
N LYS A 699 -34.01 3.59 0.42
CA LYS A 699 -34.23 4.98 0.82
C LYS A 699 -34.04 5.87 -0.40
N GLU A 700 -35.12 6.46 -0.86
CA GLU A 700 -35.11 7.46 -1.94
C GLU A 700 -34.84 8.83 -1.34
N ILE A 701 -33.95 9.60 -1.96
CA ILE A 701 -33.57 10.94 -1.51
C ILE A 701 -33.53 11.92 -2.66
N ASP A 702 -33.84 13.17 -2.35
CA ASP A 702 -33.77 14.29 -3.27
C ASP A 702 -32.33 14.79 -3.40
N ALA A 703 -31.56 14.05 -4.22
CA ALA A 703 -30.14 14.26 -4.52
C ALA A 703 -29.80 13.65 -5.89
N GLY A 704 -28.65 14.02 -6.44
CA GLY A 704 -28.05 13.48 -7.66
C GLY A 704 -27.22 12.22 -7.43
N HIS A 705 -26.08 12.14 -8.12
CA HIS A 705 -25.24 10.93 -8.17
C HIS A 705 -24.40 10.69 -6.91
N CYS A 706 -24.06 11.77 -6.19
CA CYS A 706 -23.18 11.74 -5.03
C CYS A 706 -23.93 12.17 -3.76
N PRO A 707 -24.98 11.45 -3.35
CA PRO A 707 -25.86 11.90 -2.29
C PRO A 707 -25.16 12.11 -0.94
N HIS A 708 -24.11 11.32 -0.67
CA HIS A 708 -23.32 11.42 0.56
C HIS A 708 -22.58 12.76 0.69
N ASP A 709 -22.15 13.35 -0.42
CA ASP A 709 -21.48 14.65 -0.44
C ASP A 709 -22.45 15.80 -0.74
N GLU A 710 -23.55 15.55 -1.47
CA GLU A 710 -24.54 16.58 -1.79
C GLU A 710 -25.48 16.89 -0.62
N ARG A 711 -25.93 15.84 0.10
CA ARG A 711 -26.89 15.90 1.20
C ARG A 711 -26.40 15.11 2.43
N PRO A 712 -25.18 15.36 2.95
CA PRO A 712 -24.62 14.60 4.09
C PRO A 712 -25.54 14.65 5.33
N GLU A 713 -26.26 15.75 5.53
CA GLU A 713 -27.16 15.94 6.67
C GLU A 713 -28.37 14.97 6.67
N ILE A 714 -28.71 14.40 5.51
CA ILE A 714 -29.75 13.38 5.38
C ILE A 714 -29.13 11.99 5.33
N VAL A 715 -28.03 11.83 4.58
CA VAL A 715 -27.42 10.53 4.34
C VAL A 715 -26.75 9.96 5.59
N ASN A 716 -26.03 10.79 6.37
CA ASN A 716 -25.31 10.31 7.56
C ASN A 716 -26.24 9.71 8.62
N PRO A 717 -27.37 10.36 9.01
CA PRO A 717 -28.33 9.74 9.93
C PRO A 717 -28.86 8.40 9.44
N ILE A 718 -29.20 8.29 8.14
CA ILE A 718 -29.69 7.04 7.54
C ILE A 718 -28.66 5.92 7.67
N ILE A 719 -27.38 6.21 7.40
CA ILE A 719 -26.28 5.25 7.56
C ILE A 719 -26.14 4.82 9.01
N CYS A 720 -26.13 5.78 9.95
CA CYS A 720 -25.93 5.49 11.38
C CYS A 720 -27.10 4.68 11.97
N GLU A 721 -28.34 5.02 11.63
CA GLU A 721 -29.53 4.28 12.04
C GLU A 721 -29.52 2.84 11.52
N TRP A 722 -29.08 2.64 10.27
CA TRP A 722 -28.95 1.33 9.68
C TRP A 722 -27.91 0.47 10.40
N ILE A 723 -26.71 1.02 10.63
CA ILE A 723 -25.63 0.32 11.35
C ILE A 723 -26.10 -0.07 12.76
N ALA A 724 -26.64 0.88 13.51
CA ALA A 724 -27.17 0.63 14.85
C ALA A 724 -28.29 -0.42 14.86
N GLY A 725 -29.11 -0.47 13.80
CA GLY A 725 -30.16 -1.46 13.61
C GLY A 725 -29.61 -2.87 13.37
N ILE A 726 -28.56 -3.02 12.56
CA ILE A 726 -27.90 -4.31 12.29
C ILE A 726 -27.18 -4.82 13.54
N GLU A 727 -26.42 -3.97 14.22
CA GLU A 727 -25.68 -4.33 15.44
C GLU A 727 -26.62 -4.83 16.56
N LYS A 728 -27.78 -4.19 16.73
CA LYS A 728 -28.80 -4.65 17.67
C LYS A 728 -29.33 -6.05 17.34
N LYS A 729 -29.50 -6.38 16.05
CA LYS A 729 -29.94 -7.72 15.62
C LYS A 729 -28.87 -8.77 15.90
N VAL A 730 -27.61 -8.48 15.58
CA VAL A 730 -26.47 -9.38 15.81
C VAL A 730 -26.30 -9.65 17.32
N HIS A 731 -26.41 -8.62 18.16
CA HIS A 731 -26.38 -8.79 19.62
C HIS A 731 -27.55 -9.63 20.15
N ALA A 732 -28.77 -9.48 19.60
CA ALA A 732 -29.91 -10.29 20.00
C ALA A 732 -29.76 -11.78 19.62
N GLU A 733 -29.22 -12.05 18.43
CA GLU A 733 -28.98 -13.42 17.94
C GLU A 733 -27.89 -14.13 18.75
N SER A 734 -26.77 -13.45 19.04
CA SER A 734 -25.69 -14.00 19.88
C SER A 734 -26.15 -14.28 21.31
N PHE A 735 -26.96 -13.40 21.91
CA PHE A 735 -27.53 -13.60 23.25
C PHE A 735 -28.44 -14.84 23.30
N ASN A 736 -29.33 -15.00 22.32
CA ASN A 736 -30.21 -16.18 22.24
C ASN A 736 -29.44 -17.49 22.03
N THR A 737 -28.33 -17.46 21.29
CA THR A 737 -27.49 -18.63 21.05
C THR A 737 -26.75 -19.07 22.33
N SER A 738 -26.32 -18.12 23.16
CA SER A 738 -25.66 -18.38 24.45
C SER A 738 -26.59 -18.93 25.54
N LEU A 739 -27.88 -18.56 25.51
CA LEU A 739 -28.91 -19.11 26.40
C LEU A 739 -29.35 -20.52 26.01
N GLY A 740 -29.24 -20.87 24.72
CA GLY A 740 -29.56 -22.20 24.19
C GLY A 740 -28.52 -23.27 24.56
N SER A 741 -27.24 -22.92 24.67
CA SER A 741 -26.15 -23.85 25.03
C SER A 741 -26.09 -24.19 26.52
N HIS A 742 -26.78 -23.43 27.38
CA HIS A 742 -26.95 -23.73 28.81
C HIS A 742 -28.20 -24.55 29.14
N ARG A 743 -28.98 -24.97 28.12
CA ARG A 743 -30.18 -25.81 28.28
C ARG A 743 -30.08 -27.22 27.69
N THR A 744 -28.88 -27.68 27.35
CA THR A 744 -28.63 -29.07 26.92
C THR A 744 -27.69 -29.79 27.87
#